data_AF-A0A937NBV1-F1
#
_entry.id   AF-A0A937NBV1-F1
#
_cell.length_a   1.000
_cell.length_b   1.000
_cell.length_c   1.000
_cell.angle_alpha   90.00
_cell.angle_beta   90.00
_cell.angle_gamma   90.00
#
_symmetry.space_group_name_H-M   'P 1'
#
loop_
_entity.id
_entity.type
_entity.pdbx_description
1 polymer ?
#
loop_
_entity_poly.entity_id
_entity_poly.type
_entity_poly.pdbx_seq_one_letter_code
_entity_poly.pdbx_strand_id
1 'polypeptide(L)'
;MPTRQRAVVWMTILFAIAILPCRMSVGAEVEPLGIYVAADGADENPGTEARPFATLERARDAIRALKKKNGLPPGGVTVRLRGGVYYLSSTFELAKEDSGTESSPVVYRAYGEEKVWLSGGKKIDPSRFRPVTDSAVLARVPGEARDELVQLDMAAEGITDYLRELPDKLTYTAWEHNGLSGAYVGNTLILEVFCNGERMPLARWPNEGFAIRGETVAGVRERGKPLPTVGKFLYEGDRPGRWYVEDGVWLRGYMGRGYAFESVRVGRIDTAKRQIDLATAPFYGMGTWGGKRFFAYNLLDELDAPGEWYLDRKKGVLYLRPPRPLVECDLAISMLKGYMVSMRDAAHVTIRGLGMECSRQNAVAIEGGRHNRIVGCEIRNVGGNAVDVMGGTDHGVIGCDIHDTGARGITLQGGDRQTLEPCNHVALNNHIHHTSQMWRTHAGSITLQGVGCRAAHNLIHHEPHTAIWYWGNDHLIEFNEIYWVLMETNESGAMYTYVDWTFRGNMVRHNYIHHIQAQIEGSSVKSRIMHLDGCVAGTTFTGNVCYRVGEAVDINGGPCNIVENNIFIDTGVGVQINDSSAAYPYKRLENREIVSTRSWAHLKRLKMVPYNEPPYTKYPHLADILERDPIVAPWHCVVSRNVFVGGLQLLSGHGVKKEWTTIEDNWDEGDPGFVDVERGDFRLREDSPVWKLGFKPIPFAKIGLYEDESRASWPVKAESPPKEWKPRWMVLKEQEEQMVSGELPVFKVKRAGGRIEIDGVVNTEEWTPLEITGEIMPTHDPAHLQWGTDGKKVQYPSVAWIEVDNDHFYVAFVNDVDPAKGVTGGRRWGTDDAVEIALAVVEDGKAGPIMILQGYTDGHFDSAGHGGAPRRVVERVGQGVEYA
;
A
#
# COMPACT_ATOMS: atom_id res chain seq x y z
N MET A 1 -16.33 -28.87 87.60
CA MET A 1 -17.44 -27.92 87.31
C MET A 1 -16.84 -26.60 86.79
N PRO A 2 -17.55 -25.87 85.92
CA PRO A 2 -17.14 -25.67 84.51
C PRO A 2 -16.55 -24.25 84.22
N THR A 3 -16.17 -23.83 83.00
CA THR A 3 -16.52 -24.28 81.62
C THR A 3 -15.33 -24.11 80.64
N ARG A 4 -15.57 -24.16 79.31
CA ARG A 4 -14.60 -23.87 78.23
C ARG A 4 -15.22 -23.00 77.12
N GLN A 5 -14.33 -22.41 76.32
CA GLN A 5 -14.58 -21.52 75.17
C GLN A 5 -15.50 -22.11 74.09
N ARG A 6 -16.09 -21.24 73.24
CA ARG A 6 -16.66 -21.58 71.92
C ARG A 6 -16.25 -20.57 70.86
N ALA A 7 -16.09 -21.06 69.64
CA ALA A 7 -15.85 -20.29 68.42
C ALA A 7 -17.16 -20.02 67.66
N VAL A 8 -17.09 -19.13 66.66
CA VAL A 8 -18.10 -19.00 65.59
C VAL A 8 -17.35 -18.96 64.24
N VAL A 9 -17.80 -19.77 63.30
CA VAL A 9 -17.25 -19.91 61.93
C VAL A 9 -18.35 -19.54 60.95
N TRP A 10 -18.00 -18.82 59.87
CA TRP A 10 -18.96 -18.43 58.82
C TRP A 10 -19.22 -19.56 57.83
N MET A 11 -20.44 -19.56 57.29
CA MET A 11 -21.08 -20.70 56.62
C MET A 11 -20.96 -20.59 55.09
N THR A 12 -20.48 -21.64 54.44
CA THR A 12 -20.49 -21.79 52.97
C THR A 12 -21.59 -22.78 52.57
N ILE A 13 -22.45 -22.42 51.61
CA ILE A 13 -23.51 -23.30 51.10
C ILE A 13 -23.11 -23.81 49.72
N LEU A 14 -22.86 -25.12 49.60
CA LEU A 14 -22.88 -25.82 48.32
C LEU A 14 -24.33 -26.21 47.97
N PHE A 15 -24.73 -26.01 46.72
CA PHE A 15 -25.86 -26.70 46.12
C PHE A 15 -25.35 -27.73 45.11
N ALA A 16 -25.61 -29.01 45.36
CA ALA A 16 -25.30 -30.10 44.44
C ALA A 16 -26.48 -30.32 43.48
N ILE A 17 -26.21 -30.36 42.17
CA ILE A 17 -27.19 -30.75 41.15
C ILE A 17 -26.85 -32.17 40.69
N ALA A 18 -27.83 -33.06 40.75
CA ALA A 18 -27.67 -34.45 40.35
C ALA A 18 -27.62 -34.57 38.82
N ILE A 19 -26.60 -35.26 38.30
CA ILE A 19 -26.46 -35.54 36.88
C ILE A 19 -27.32 -36.76 36.53
N LEU A 20 -28.49 -36.52 35.92
CA LEU A 20 -29.18 -37.55 35.13
C LEU A 20 -28.48 -37.65 33.76
N PRO A 21 -28.16 -38.86 33.26
CA PRO A 21 -27.65 -39.03 31.91
C PRO A 21 -28.78 -38.83 30.91
N CYS A 22 -28.98 -37.59 30.46
CA CYS A 22 -29.80 -37.31 29.30
C CYS A 22 -29.15 -37.99 28.09
N ARG A 23 -29.76 -39.08 27.60
CA ARG A 23 -29.42 -39.64 26.29
C ARG A 23 -29.83 -38.61 25.25
N MET A 24 -28.91 -37.73 24.88
CA MET A 24 -29.03 -36.96 23.65
C MET A 24 -29.14 -37.97 22.52
N SER A 25 -30.32 -38.05 21.90
CA SER A 25 -30.42 -38.72 20.62
C SER A 25 -29.58 -37.91 19.65
N VAL A 26 -28.50 -38.51 19.14
CA VAL A 26 -27.85 -38.01 17.93
C VAL A 26 -28.92 -38.04 16.85
N GLY A 27 -29.49 -36.87 16.54
CA GLY A 27 -30.33 -36.73 15.37
C GLY A 27 -29.46 -37.06 14.17
N ALA A 28 -29.90 -38.01 13.34
CA ALA A 28 -29.19 -38.30 12.10
C ALA A 28 -29.08 -36.99 11.30
N GLU A 29 -27.87 -36.62 10.88
CA GLU A 29 -27.72 -35.56 9.89
C GLU A 29 -28.52 -35.95 8.66
N VAL A 30 -29.51 -35.13 8.31
CA VAL A 30 -30.30 -35.37 7.11
C VAL A 30 -29.43 -34.99 5.92
N GLU A 31 -28.93 -36.01 5.22
CA GLU A 31 -28.15 -35.88 3.98
C GLU A 31 -28.78 -34.83 3.05
N PRO A 32 -28.06 -33.75 2.68
CA PRO A 32 -28.59 -32.74 1.77
C PRO A 32 -28.79 -33.34 0.39
N LEU A 33 -29.88 -32.94 -0.29
CA LEU A 33 -30.16 -33.42 -1.64
C LEU A 33 -28.98 -33.08 -2.57
N GLY A 34 -28.42 -34.10 -3.23
CA GLY A 34 -27.34 -33.94 -4.18
C GLY A 34 -27.82 -33.61 -5.58
N ILE A 35 -27.29 -32.54 -6.16
CA ILE A 35 -27.36 -32.23 -7.59
C ILE A 35 -25.91 -32.23 -8.12
N TYR A 36 -25.70 -32.77 -9.32
CA TYR A 36 -24.36 -32.91 -9.90
C TYR A 36 -24.22 -32.11 -11.20
N VAL A 37 -23.07 -31.46 -11.36
CA VAL A 37 -22.69 -30.67 -12.54
C VAL A 37 -21.29 -31.10 -12.99
N ALA A 38 -21.07 -31.31 -14.28
CA ALA A 38 -19.77 -31.72 -14.85
C ALA A 38 -19.49 -30.97 -16.15
N ALA A 39 -18.22 -30.66 -16.43
CA ALA A 39 -17.84 -29.92 -17.64
C ALA A 39 -18.11 -30.70 -18.95
N ASP A 40 -18.26 -32.03 -18.86
CA ASP A 40 -18.66 -32.97 -19.91
C ASP A 40 -20.14 -33.43 -19.77
N GLY A 41 -20.91 -32.78 -18.90
CA GLY A 41 -22.32 -33.05 -18.66
C GLY A 41 -23.25 -32.56 -19.79
N ALA A 42 -24.57 -32.64 -19.56
CA ALA A 42 -25.59 -32.14 -20.48
C ALA A 42 -26.80 -31.61 -19.70
N ASP A 43 -27.39 -30.50 -20.08
CA ASP A 43 -28.47 -29.86 -19.29
C ASP A 43 -29.84 -30.54 -19.43
N GLU A 44 -29.97 -31.46 -20.39
CA GLU A 44 -31.07 -32.41 -20.55
C GLU A 44 -30.97 -33.63 -19.60
N ASN A 45 -29.83 -33.81 -18.93
CA ASN A 45 -29.68 -34.86 -17.93
C ASN A 45 -30.54 -34.59 -16.67
N PRO A 46 -30.77 -35.59 -15.80
CA PRO A 46 -31.49 -35.41 -14.53
C PRO A 46 -30.68 -34.70 -13.42
N GLY A 47 -29.38 -34.44 -13.60
CA GLY A 47 -28.53 -33.84 -12.56
C GLY A 47 -28.07 -34.83 -11.48
N THR A 48 -28.01 -36.13 -11.80
CA THR A 48 -27.49 -37.18 -10.91
C THR A 48 -26.00 -37.40 -11.15
N GLU A 49 -25.30 -38.07 -10.23
CA GLU A 49 -23.85 -38.30 -10.35
C GLU A 49 -23.45 -39.02 -11.65
N ALA A 50 -24.25 -40.02 -12.06
CA ALA A 50 -24.04 -40.77 -13.31
C ALA A 50 -24.52 -40.02 -14.58
N ARG A 51 -25.34 -38.97 -14.43
CA ARG A 51 -25.82 -38.11 -15.52
C ARG A 51 -25.96 -36.67 -14.99
N PRO A 52 -24.83 -35.94 -14.90
CA PRO A 52 -24.79 -34.58 -14.34
C PRO A 52 -25.31 -33.54 -15.35
N PHE A 53 -25.74 -32.38 -14.86
CA PHE A 53 -25.95 -31.20 -15.68
C PHE A 53 -24.61 -30.68 -16.25
N ALA A 54 -24.66 -29.84 -17.28
CA ALA A 54 -23.48 -29.14 -17.79
C ALA A 54 -23.24 -27.81 -17.04
N THR A 55 -24.31 -27.09 -16.71
CA THR A 55 -24.21 -25.69 -16.21
C THR A 55 -24.66 -25.50 -14.76
N LEU A 56 -24.17 -24.42 -14.14
CA LEU A 56 -24.59 -24.00 -12.80
C LEU A 56 -26.02 -23.44 -12.84
N GLU A 57 -26.37 -22.74 -13.92
CA GLU A 57 -27.69 -22.19 -14.24
C GLU A 57 -28.75 -23.30 -14.23
N ARG A 58 -28.46 -24.43 -14.88
CA ARG A 58 -29.37 -25.56 -14.93
C ARG A 58 -29.61 -26.19 -13.54
N ALA A 59 -28.57 -26.25 -12.71
CA ALA A 59 -28.67 -26.72 -11.33
C ALA A 59 -29.49 -25.76 -10.46
N ARG A 60 -29.24 -24.44 -10.55
CA ARG A 60 -30.06 -23.39 -9.91
C ARG A 60 -31.53 -23.52 -10.31
N ASP A 61 -31.81 -23.67 -11.60
CA ASP A 61 -33.19 -23.75 -12.08
C ASP A 61 -33.89 -25.05 -11.64
N ALA A 62 -33.14 -26.14 -11.45
CA ALA A 62 -33.64 -27.36 -10.80
C ALA A 62 -34.00 -27.12 -9.32
N ILE A 63 -33.18 -26.36 -8.58
CA ILE A 63 -33.46 -25.97 -7.18
C ILE A 63 -34.70 -25.09 -7.09
N ARG A 64 -34.83 -24.09 -7.98
CA ARG A 64 -36.02 -23.22 -8.08
C ARG A 64 -37.28 -24.05 -8.33
N ALA A 65 -37.23 -25.01 -9.25
CA ALA A 65 -38.34 -25.92 -9.55
C ALA A 65 -38.70 -26.84 -8.37
N LEU A 66 -37.69 -27.42 -7.70
CA LEU A 66 -37.87 -28.21 -6.48
C LEU A 66 -38.55 -27.40 -5.38
N LYS A 67 -38.00 -26.23 -5.07
CA LYS A 67 -38.49 -25.32 -4.02
C LYS A 67 -39.93 -24.88 -4.27
N LYS A 68 -40.30 -24.60 -5.53
CA LYS A 68 -41.68 -24.27 -5.93
C LYS A 68 -42.65 -25.45 -5.78
N LYS A 69 -42.19 -26.69 -5.96
CA LYS A 69 -43.03 -27.89 -5.95
C LYS A 69 -43.20 -28.50 -4.55
N ASN A 70 -42.09 -28.61 -3.80
CA ASN A 70 -41.98 -29.40 -2.58
C ASN A 70 -41.37 -28.62 -1.39
N GLY A 71 -40.89 -27.38 -1.59
CA GLY A 71 -39.95 -26.73 -0.67
C GLY A 71 -38.52 -27.27 -0.82
N LEU A 72 -37.60 -26.75 0.01
CA LEU A 72 -36.28 -27.34 0.18
C LEU A 72 -36.36 -28.45 1.24
N PRO A 73 -35.64 -29.58 1.09
CA PRO A 73 -35.61 -30.62 2.11
C PRO A 73 -34.80 -30.18 3.34
N PRO A 74 -35.04 -30.78 4.53
CA PRO A 74 -34.16 -30.60 5.69
C PRO A 74 -32.71 -30.95 5.32
N GLY A 75 -31.73 -30.20 5.82
CA GLY A 75 -30.34 -30.31 5.39
C GLY A 75 -30.02 -29.52 4.11
N GLY A 76 -31.03 -29.19 3.30
CA GLY A 76 -30.91 -28.32 2.13
C GLY A 76 -30.48 -29.03 0.86
N VAL A 77 -29.88 -28.28 -0.06
CA VAL A 77 -29.43 -28.79 -1.38
C VAL A 77 -27.95 -28.48 -1.59
N THR A 78 -27.19 -29.49 -1.97
CA THR A 78 -25.77 -29.37 -2.33
C THR A 78 -25.56 -29.69 -3.80
N VAL A 79 -25.19 -28.66 -4.57
CA VAL A 79 -24.68 -28.78 -5.94
C VAL A 79 -23.20 -29.15 -5.88
N ARG A 80 -22.87 -30.34 -6.38
CA ARG A 80 -21.54 -30.94 -6.42
C ARG A 80 -20.99 -30.80 -7.84
N LEU A 81 -19.99 -29.94 -8.02
CA LEU A 81 -19.30 -29.71 -9.29
C LEU A 81 -18.14 -30.70 -9.42
N ARG A 82 -18.03 -31.37 -10.57
CA ARG A 82 -16.91 -32.26 -10.91
C ARG A 82 -15.70 -31.48 -11.38
N GLY A 83 -14.51 -32.05 -11.22
CA GLY A 83 -13.25 -31.41 -11.58
C GLY A 83 -13.17 -30.98 -13.04
N GLY A 84 -12.67 -29.77 -13.29
CA GLY A 84 -12.62 -29.17 -14.62
C GLY A 84 -12.68 -27.65 -14.60
N VAL A 85 -12.63 -27.06 -15.81
CA VAL A 85 -12.77 -25.61 -16.02
C VAL A 85 -14.11 -25.31 -16.68
N TYR A 86 -14.92 -24.49 -16.01
CA TYR A 86 -16.23 -24.03 -16.44
C TYR A 86 -16.10 -22.59 -16.97
N TYR A 87 -16.06 -22.46 -18.30
CA TYR A 87 -15.93 -21.16 -18.96
C TYR A 87 -17.27 -20.41 -18.97
N LEU A 88 -17.31 -19.26 -18.30
CA LEU A 88 -18.50 -18.44 -18.12
C LEU A 88 -18.68 -17.45 -19.27
N SER A 89 -19.77 -17.58 -20.04
CA SER A 89 -20.20 -16.58 -21.03
C SER A 89 -20.92 -15.39 -20.42
N SER A 90 -21.40 -15.53 -19.18
CA SER A 90 -22.24 -14.56 -18.45
C SER A 90 -22.11 -14.77 -16.94
N THR A 91 -22.57 -13.80 -16.16
CA THR A 91 -22.67 -13.88 -14.69
C THR A 91 -23.53 -15.07 -14.26
N PHE A 92 -23.06 -15.89 -13.32
CA PHE A 92 -23.92 -16.83 -12.62
C PHE A 92 -24.75 -16.08 -11.55
N GLU A 93 -26.03 -15.86 -11.85
CA GLU A 93 -26.92 -15.07 -10.99
C GLU A 93 -27.74 -15.94 -10.04
N LEU A 94 -27.70 -15.57 -8.75
CA LEU A 94 -28.51 -16.08 -7.66
C LEU A 94 -29.31 -14.92 -7.06
N ALA A 95 -30.63 -15.08 -6.98
CA ALA A 95 -31.55 -14.05 -6.51
C ALA A 95 -32.29 -14.52 -5.24
N LYS A 96 -33.21 -13.69 -4.73
CA LYS A 96 -34.02 -13.99 -3.55
C LYS A 96 -34.72 -15.36 -3.62
N GLU A 97 -35.19 -15.79 -4.80
CA GLU A 97 -35.80 -17.11 -4.98
C GLU A 97 -34.83 -18.28 -4.73
N ASP A 98 -33.52 -18.08 -4.86
CA ASP A 98 -32.48 -19.09 -4.65
C ASP A 98 -32.08 -19.27 -3.18
N SER A 99 -32.63 -18.45 -2.29
CA SER A 99 -32.32 -18.50 -0.85
C SER A 99 -32.60 -19.88 -0.22
N GLY A 100 -31.69 -20.36 0.61
CA GLY A 100 -31.96 -21.39 1.60
C GLY A 100 -32.59 -20.83 2.88
N THR A 101 -32.58 -21.68 3.91
CA THR A 101 -32.76 -21.32 5.32
C THR A 101 -31.60 -21.90 6.14
N GLU A 102 -31.47 -21.50 7.40
CA GLU A 102 -30.49 -22.08 8.34
C GLU A 102 -30.59 -23.61 8.42
N SER A 103 -31.82 -24.14 8.42
CA SER A 103 -32.13 -25.58 8.43
C SER A 103 -32.15 -26.25 7.05
N SER A 104 -32.03 -25.48 5.96
CA SER A 104 -32.12 -25.95 4.57
C SER A 104 -31.32 -25.03 3.63
N PRO A 105 -29.98 -24.95 3.78
CA PRO A 105 -29.14 -24.06 2.99
C PRO A 105 -29.04 -24.50 1.52
N VAL A 106 -28.48 -23.63 0.68
CA VAL A 106 -28.09 -23.96 -0.70
C VAL A 106 -26.59 -23.83 -0.83
N VAL A 107 -25.91 -24.92 -1.17
CA VAL A 107 -24.44 -24.99 -1.24
C VAL A 107 -23.99 -25.37 -2.64
N TYR A 108 -23.10 -24.58 -3.24
CA TYR A 108 -22.37 -24.93 -4.46
C TYR A 108 -20.93 -25.26 -4.08
N ARG A 109 -20.46 -26.48 -4.37
CA ARG A 109 -19.13 -26.93 -3.97
C ARG A 109 -18.47 -27.91 -4.93
N ALA A 110 -17.15 -28.01 -4.88
CA ALA A 110 -16.42 -29.11 -5.49
C ALA A 110 -16.84 -30.48 -4.92
N TYR A 111 -16.78 -31.51 -5.78
CA TYR A 111 -16.99 -32.90 -5.43
C TYR A 111 -15.71 -33.51 -4.84
N GLY A 112 -15.76 -33.88 -3.55
CA GLY A 112 -14.57 -34.36 -2.84
C GLY A 112 -13.45 -33.32 -2.83
N GLU A 113 -12.28 -33.72 -3.30
CA GLU A 113 -11.08 -32.88 -3.47
C GLU A 113 -10.80 -32.53 -4.96
N GLU A 114 -11.77 -32.75 -5.86
CA GLU A 114 -11.61 -32.45 -7.28
C GLU A 114 -11.46 -30.93 -7.50
N LYS A 115 -10.45 -30.52 -8.29
CA LYS A 115 -10.21 -29.10 -8.59
C LYS A 115 -11.23 -28.56 -9.59
N VAL A 116 -12.05 -27.61 -9.15
CA VAL A 116 -13.08 -26.94 -9.96
C VAL A 116 -12.69 -25.49 -10.17
N TRP A 117 -12.64 -25.04 -11.41
CA TRP A 117 -12.39 -23.65 -11.78
C TRP A 117 -13.57 -23.06 -12.53
N LEU A 118 -14.12 -21.95 -12.03
CA LEU A 118 -14.93 -21.05 -12.84
C LEU A 118 -13.95 -20.10 -13.55
N SER A 119 -14.09 -19.91 -14.86
CA SER A 119 -13.20 -19.04 -15.64
C SER A 119 -13.98 -18.01 -16.44
N GLY A 120 -13.66 -16.73 -16.28
CA GLY A 120 -14.15 -15.64 -17.12
C GLY A 120 -13.36 -15.50 -18.44
N GLY A 121 -12.40 -16.39 -18.69
CA GLY A 121 -11.54 -16.36 -19.86
C GLY A 121 -12.13 -17.09 -21.07
N LYS A 122 -11.48 -16.87 -22.22
CA LYS A 122 -11.56 -17.75 -23.38
C LYS A 122 -10.22 -18.46 -23.53
N LYS A 123 -10.23 -19.80 -23.55
CA LYS A 123 -9.05 -20.61 -23.89
C LYS A 123 -8.66 -20.39 -25.34
N ILE A 124 -7.36 -20.25 -25.59
CA ILE A 124 -6.75 -20.10 -26.91
C ILE A 124 -5.88 -21.33 -27.16
N ASP A 125 -6.02 -21.95 -28.33
CA ASP A 125 -5.15 -23.04 -28.77
C ASP A 125 -3.80 -22.44 -29.23
N PRO A 126 -2.65 -22.85 -28.64
CA PRO A 126 -1.34 -22.30 -29.02
C PRO A 126 -0.98 -22.51 -30.50
N SER A 127 -1.54 -23.51 -31.18
CA SER A 127 -1.31 -23.76 -32.61
C SER A 127 -1.91 -22.69 -33.54
N ARG A 128 -2.73 -21.79 -32.97
CA ARG A 128 -3.36 -20.66 -33.69
C ARG A 128 -2.40 -19.48 -33.86
N PHE A 129 -1.37 -19.40 -33.01
CA PHE A 129 -0.29 -18.43 -33.15
C PHE A 129 0.61 -18.76 -34.34
N ARG A 130 1.17 -17.71 -34.95
CA ARG A 130 2.11 -17.83 -36.08
C ARG A 130 3.34 -16.95 -35.84
N PRO A 131 4.54 -17.32 -36.31
CA PRO A 131 5.69 -16.42 -36.29
C PRO A 131 5.38 -15.10 -37.00
N VAL A 132 5.85 -13.99 -36.44
CA VAL A 132 5.74 -12.69 -37.10
C VAL A 132 6.69 -12.64 -38.29
N THR A 133 6.16 -12.26 -39.45
CA THR A 133 6.94 -12.14 -40.70
C THR A 133 6.84 -10.76 -41.35
N ASP A 134 6.03 -9.86 -40.78
CA ASP A 134 5.94 -8.47 -41.24
C ASP A 134 7.22 -7.70 -40.85
N SER A 135 8.03 -7.38 -41.85
CA SER A 135 9.26 -6.61 -41.69
C SER A 135 9.08 -5.25 -41.01
N ALA A 136 7.90 -4.61 -41.14
CA ALA A 136 7.63 -3.32 -40.50
C ALA A 136 7.33 -3.47 -38.99
N VAL A 137 6.79 -4.63 -38.58
CA VAL A 137 6.63 -4.99 -37.16
C VAL A 137 8.00 -5.38 -36.58
N LEU A 138 8.73 -6.28 -37.24
CA LEU A 138 10.03 -6.77 -36.77
C LEU A 138 11.09 -5.67 -36.69
N ALA A 139 11.04 -4.64 -37.56
CA ALA A 139 11.95 -3.50 -37.50
C ALA A 139 11.82 -2.67 -36.20
N ARG A 140 10.66 -2.70 -35.55
CA ARG A 140 10.35 -1.95 -34.31
C ARG A 140 10.68 -2.73 -33.04
N VAL A 141 10.47 -4.04 -33.06
CA VAL A 141 10.72 -4.92 -31.91
C VAL A 141 12.23 -5.03 -31.64
N PRO A 142 12.69 -5.00 -30.37
CA PRO A 142 14.09 -5.22 -30.00
C PRO A 142 14.63 -6.56 -30.52
N GLY A 143 15.93 -6.59 -30.85
CA GLY A 143 16.54 -7.66 -31.64
C GLY A 143 16.41 -9.04 -30.98
N GLU A 144 16.59 -9.07 -29.66
CA GLU A 144 16.48 -10.22 -28.76
C GLU A 144 15.11 -10.91 -28.73
N ALA A 145 14.04 -10.24 -29.17
CA ALA A 145 12.68 -10.77 -29.15
C ALA A 145 12.17 -11.24 -30.53
N ARG A 146 12.84 -10.85 -31.63
CA ARG A 146 12.32 -11.01 -33.00
C ARG A 146 12.06 -12.46 -33.42
N ASP A 147 13.01 -13.34 -33.13
CA ASP A 147 12.96 -14.74 -33.57
C ASP A 147 11.97 -15.60 -32.76
N GLU A 148 11.59 -15.12 -31.56
CA GLU A 148 10.63 -15.76 -30.66
C GLU A 148 9.21 -15.17 -30.80
N LEU A 149 9.05 -14.11 -31.59
CA LEU A 149 7.82 -13.33 -31.64
C LEU A 149 6.72 -14.03 -32.45
N VAL A 150 5.56 -14.18 -31.82
CA VAL A 150 4.37 -14.76 -32.44
C VAL A 150 3.18 -13.81 -32.43
N GLN A 151 2.26 -14.02 -33.37
CA GLN A 151 1.04 -13.23 -33.55
C GLN A 151 -0.22 -14.09 -33.63
N LEU A 152 -1.33 -13.52 -33.17
CA LEU A 152 -2.69 -14.07 -33.21
C LEU A 152 -3.66 -13.06 -33.83
N ASP A 153 -4.46 -13.51 -34.78
CA ASP A 153 -5.62 -12.75 -35.29
C ASP A 153 -6.79 -12.91 -34.31
N MET A 154 -7.13 -11.82 -33.63
CA MET A 154 -8.17 -11.83 -32.60
C MET A 154 -9.55 -12.12 -33.19
N ALA A 155 -9.83 -11.69 -34.43
CA ALA A 155 -11.11 -11.94 -35.09
C ALA A 155 -11.24 -13.40 -35.55
N ALA A 156 -10.14 -14.05 -35.94
CA ALA A 156 -10.11 -15.48 -36.23
C ALA A 156 -10.43 -16.34 -34.99
N GLU A 157 -10.12 -15.85 -33.79
CA GLU A 157 -10.54 -16.43 -32.51
C GLU A 157 -11.90 -15.90 -32.03
N GLY A 158 -12.65 -15.15 -32.84
CA GLY A 158 -13.96 -14.58 -32.46
C GLY A 158 -13.90 -13.53 -31.35
N ILE A 159 -12.72 -12.98 -31.05
CA ILE A 159 -12.52 -11.91 -30.05
C ILE A 159 -12.53 -10.56 -30.77
N THR A 160 -13.68 -9.90 -30.73
CA THR A 160 -13.86 -8.55 -31.31
C THR A 160 -14.01 -7.45 -30.24
N ASP A 161 -14.37 -7.84 -29.01
CA ASP A 161 -14.50 -6.94 -27.86
C ASP A 161 -13.19 -6.86 -27.08
N TYR A 162 -12.28 -6.02 -27.58
CA TYR A 162 -10.99 -5.76 -26.95
C TYR A 162 -10.72 -4.28 -26.62
N LEU A 163 -11.67 -3.37 -26.90
CA LEU A 163 -11.51 -1.91 -26.96
C LEU A 163 -10.54 -1.48 -28.09
N ARG A 164 -11.09 -0.99 -29.20
CA ARG A 164 -10.31 -0.54 -30.38
C ARG A 164 -9.50 0.73 -30.13
N GLU A 165 -9.97 1.56 -29.21
CA GLU A 165 -9.28 2.76 -28.74
C GLU A 165 -9.28 2.74 -27.21
N LEU A 166 -8.20 3.24 -26.60
CA LEU A 166 -8.10 3.44 -25.16
C LEU A 166 -8.16 4.95 -24.87
N PRO A 167 -8.81 5.39 -23.77
CA PRO A 167 -8.89 6.79 -23.41
C PRO A 167 -7.52 7.37 -23.01
N ASP A 168 -7.37 8.70 -23.17
CA ASP A 168 -6.15 9.41 -22.77
C ASP A 168 -5.83 9.30 -21.26
N LYS A 169 -6.83 8.96 -20.44
CA LYS A 169 -6.63 8.44 -19.09
C LYS A 169 -7.39 7.14 -18.87
N LEU A 170 -6.69 6.14 -18.35
CA LEU A 170 -7.29 4.88 -17.92
C LEU A 170 -7.71 4.90 -16.43
N THR A 171 -7.53 6.05 -15.77
CA THR A 171 -7.94 6.36 -14.39
C THR A 171 -8.91 7.55 -14.37
N TYR A 172 -10.12 7.39 -13.84
CA TYR A 172 -11.16 8.45 -13.82
C TYR A 172 -12.09 8.40 -12.58
N THR A 173 -13.09 9.30 -12.50
CA THR A 173 -13.78 9.76 -11.27
C THR A 173 -15.07 9.00 -10.88
N ALA A 174 -15.07 8.38 -9.70
CA ALA A 174 -16.31 8.00 -9.01
C ALA A 174 -16.55 8.95 -7.83
N TRP A 175 -17.79 8.96 -7.36
CA TRP A 175 -18.21 9.69 -6.17
C TRP A 175 -17.57 9.06 -4.92
N GLU A 176 -17.06 9.86 -3.99
CA GLU A 176 -16.80 9.34 -2.65
C GLU A 176 -18.14 8.91 -2.04
N HIS A 177 -18.14 7.74 -1.41
CA HIS A 177 -19.32 7.24 -0.72
C HIS A 177 -19.72 8.24 0.38
N ASN A 178 -21.00 8.64 0.36
CA ASN A 178 -21.63 9.78 1.05
C ASN A 178 -21.71 11.14 0.30
N GLY A 179 -21.41 11.20 -1.00
CA GLY A 179 -21.84 12.32 -1.85
C GLY A 179 -21.16 13.66 -1.53
N LEU A 180 -19.88 13.60 -1.18
CA LEU A 180 -19.01 14.73 -0.88
C LEU A 180 -17.60 14.38 -1.33
N SER A 181 -17.04 15.20 -2.22
CA SER A 181 -15.80 14.90 -2.95
C SER A 181 -15.86 13.57 -3.73
N GLY A 182 -14.81 13.24 -4.48
CA GLY A 182 -14.89 12.21 -5.50
C GLY A 182 -13.58 11.92 -6.20
N ALA A 183 -13.12 10.69 -6.06
CA ALA A 183 -12.29 9.96 -7.02
C ALA A 183 -12.41 8.44 -6.70
N TYR A 184 -12.21 7.60 -7.73
CA TYR A 184 -12.08 6.12 -7.73
C TYR A 184 -13.17 5.31 -8.47
N VAL A 185 -13.25 5.40 -9.81
CA VAL A 185 -13.97 4.38 -10.63
C VAL A 185 -13.14 3.12 -10.74
N GLY A 186 -13.81 1.97 -10.85
CA GLY A 186 -13.20 0.73 -11.31
C GLY A 186 -12.50 0.86 -12.68
N ASN A 187 -11.66 -0.13 -12.97
CA ASN A 187 -10.79 -0.13 -14.13
C ASN A 187 -11.57 -0.09 -15.45
N THR A 188 -10.97 0.52 -16.47
CA THR A 188 -11.36 0.17 -17.85
C THR A 188 -11.16 -1.33 -18.02
N LEU A 189 -12.20 -2.05 -18.47
CA LEU A 189 -12.19 -3.51 -18.62
C LEU A 189 -11.36 -3.94 -19.84
N ILE A 190 -10.05 -3.68 -19.77
CA ILE A 190 -9.05 -4.13 -20.75
C ILE A 190 -8.97 -5.66 -20.67
N LEU A 191 -8.81 -6.32 -21.82
CA LEU A 191 -8.50 -7.75 -21.82
C LEU A 191 -7.09 -8.00 -21.33
N GLU A 192 -6.89 -9.19 -20.80
CA GLU A 192 -5.64 -9.63 -20.21
C GLU A 192 -5.33 -11.03 -20.71
N VAL A 193 -4.05 -11.32 -20.89
CA VAL A 193 -3.58 -12.61 -21.44
C VAL A 193 -2.92 -13.38 -20.30
N PHE A 194 -3.15 -14.68 -20.27
CA PHE A 194 -2.65 -15.58 -19.23
C PHE A 194 -1.97 -16.78 -19.87
N CYS A 195 -0.95 -17.30 -19.20
CA CYS A 195 -0.24 -18.51 -19.58
C CYS A 195 -0.09 -19.39 -18.32
N ASN A 196 -0.60 -20.62 -18.33
CA ASN A 196 -0.47 -21.56 -17.21
C ASN A 196 -0.97 -21.03 -15.84
N GLY A 197 -1.96 -20.13 -15.86
CA GLY A 197 -2.48 -19.47 -14.64
C GLY A 197 -1.68 -18.25 -14.19
N GLU A 198 -0.65 -17.82 -14.92
CA GLU A 198 0.11 -16.59 -14.66
C GLU A 198 -0.37 -15.45 -15.55
N ARG A 199 -0.54 -14.25 -15.00
CA ARG A 199 -0.91 -13.02 -15.73
C ARG A 199 0.28 -12.50 -16.53
N MET A 200 0.15 -12.43 -17.86
CA MET A 200 1.21 -11.92 -18.72
C MET A 200 1.17 -10.38 -18.80
N PRO A 201 2.30 -9.67 -18.59
CA PRO A 201 2.35 -8.22 -18.63
C PRO A 201 2.18 -7.67 -20.05
N LEU A 202 1.52 -6.50 -20.17
CA LEU A 202 1.65 -5.67 -21.36
C LEU A 202 3.09 -5.19 -21.49
N ALA A 203 3.65 -5.29 -22.70
CA ALA A 203 4.99 -4.80 -23.05
C ALA A 203 5.26 -3.40 -22.49
N ARG A 204 6.32 -3.27 -21.68
CA ARG A 204 6.55 -2.11 -20.82
C ARG A 204 8.02 -1.77 -20.61
N TRP A 205 8.31 -0.48 -20.42
CA TRP A 205 9.63 0.00 -20.05
C TRP A 205 9.62 0.88 -18.79
N PRO A 206 10.52 0.65 -17.81
CA PRO A 206 11.36 -0.54 -17.67
C PRO A 206 10.50 -1.79 -17.41
N ASN A 207 11.02 -2.98 -17.71
CA ASN A 207 10.28 -4.24 -17.63
C ASN A 207 9.82 -4.52 -16.18
N GLU A 208 10.65 -4.13 -15.21
CA GLU A 208 10.35 -4.16 -13.77
C GLU A 208 10.49 -2.76 -13.14
N GLY A 209 9.84 -2.55 -11.99
CA GLY A 209 9.98 -1.31 -11.22
C GLY A 209 9.42 -0.05 -11.92
N PHE A 210 10.14 1.07 -11.78
CA PHE A 210 9.75 2.38 -12.30
C PHE A 210 10.97 3.18 -12.79
N ALA A 211 10.83 3.90 -13.88
CA ALA A 211 11.71 5.01 -14.23
C ALA A 211 11.39 6.25 -13.38
N ILE A 212 12.40 7.10 -13.18
CA ILE A 212 12.26 8.42 -12.56
C ILE A 212 12.11 9.47 -13.67
N ARG A 213 11.13 10.37 -13.52
CA ARG A 213 11.00 11.54 -14.39
C ARG A 213 11.96 12.66 -13.97
N GLY A 214 12.51 13.36 -14.95
CA GLY A 214 13.26 14.59 -14.74
C GLY A 214 12.36 15.78 -14.37
N GLU A 215 12.89 16.99 -14.58
CA GLU A 215 12.22 18.23 -14.16
C GLU A 215 10.83 18.43 -14.79
N THR A 216 9.91 19.00 -14.01
CA THR A 216 8.59 19.38 -14.50
C THR A 216 8.70 20.65 -15.34
N VAL A 217 8.41 20.57 -16.63
CA VAL A 217 8.37 21.72 -17.56
C VAL A 217 7.04 22.46 -17.45
N ALA A 218 5.93 21.73 -17.27
CA ALA A 218 4.60 22.32 -17.11
C ALA A 218 3.62 21.37 -16.41
N GLY A 219 2.49 21.91 -15.96
CA GLY A 219 1.38 21.12 -15.39
C GLY A 219 1.40 20.99 -13.87
N VAL A 220 2.21 21.77 -13.15
CA VAL A 220 2.14 21.85 -11.68
C VAL A 220 0.77 22.41 -11.27
N ARG A 221 0.07 21.72 -10.36
CA ARG A 221 -1.21 22.18 -9.82
C ARG A 221 -0.98 23.21 -8.73
N GLU A 222 -1.30 24.46 -9.00
CA GLU A 222 -1.26 25.56 -8.03
C GLU A 222 -2.59 25.71 -7.27
N ARG A 223 -2.51 26.13 -6.01
CA ARG A 223 -3.70 26.33 -5.16
C ARG A 223 -4.47 27.58 -5.60
N GLY A 224 -5.78 27.46 -5.80
CA GLY A 224 -6.66 28.57 -6.18
C GLY A 224 -6.66 28.91 -7.67
N LYS A 225 -5.85 28.23 -8.49
CA LYS A 225 -5.89 28.32 -9.97
C LYS A 225 -6.72 27.15 -10.56
N PRO A 226 -7.21 27.27 -11.81
CA PRO A 226 -7.79 26.16 -12.54
C PRO A 226 -6.84 24.95 -12.61
N LEU A 227 -7.40 23.75 -12.81
CA LEU A 227 -6.59 22.55 -13.04
C LEU A 227 -5.74 22.73 -14.32
N PRO A 228 -4.46 22.32 -14.31
CA PRO A 228 -3.66 22.28 -15.52
C PRO A 228 -4.30 21.33 -16.55
N THR A 229 -4.24 21.70 -17.83
CA THR A 229 -4.80 20.90 -18.93
C THR A 229 -3.83 19.83 -19.43
N VAL A 230 -2.52 20.09 -19.39
CA VAL A 230 -1.43 19.20 -19.83
C VAL A 230 -0.32 19.11 -18.79
N GLY A 231 0.34 17.96 -18.70
CA GLY A 231 1.57 17.76 -17.93
C GLY A 231 2.77 17.62 -18.86
N LYS A 232 3.91 18.23 -18.51
CA LYS A 232 5.14 18.17 -19.32
C LYS A 232 6.36 17.98 -18.43
N PHE A 233 7.30 17.12 -18.83
CA PHE A 233 8.51 16.85 -18.07
C PHE A 233 9.68 16.41 -18.96
N LEU A 234 10.90 16.56 -18.46
CA LEU A 234 12.12 16.08 -19.12
C LEU A 234 12.37 14.60 -18.79
N TYR A 235 12.90 13.84 -19.75
CA TYR A 235 13.28 12.44 -19.58
C TYR A 235 14.78 12.21 -19.79
N GLU A 236 15.27 11.09 -19.28
CA GLU A 236 16.64 10.63 -19.43
C GLU A 236 16.71 9.36 -20.27
N GLY A 237 17.92 9.00 -20.71
CA GLY A 237 18.13 7.91 -21.66
C GLY A 237 17.63 8.22 -23.08
N ASP A 238 17.53 7.17 -23.89
CA ASP A 238 17.17 7.20 -25.31
C ASP A 238 15.86 6.48 -25.63
N ARG A 239 15.41 5.54 -24.77
CA ARG A 239 14.20 4.72 -24.94
C ARG A 239 12.96 5.54 -25.34
N PRO A 240 12.59 6.67 -24.68
CA PRO A 240 11.40 7.43 -25.09
C PRO A 240 11.48 8.00 -26.51
N GLY A 241 12.67 8.21 -27.06
CA GLY A 241 12.84 8.68 -28.44
C GLY A 241 12.51 7.63 -29.51
N ARG A 242 12.27 6.37 -29.12
CA ARG A 242 11.94 5.25 -30.00
C ARG A 242 10.43 5.00 -30.14
N TRP A 243 9.60 5.54 -29.23
CA TRP A 243 8.18 5.16 -29.11
C TRP A 243 7.28 5.85 -30.15
N TYR A 244 6.43 5.06 -30.82
CA TYR A 244 5.47 5.56 -31.80
C TYR A 244 4.18 6.06 -31.13
N VAL A 245 4.14 7.34 -30.77
CA VAL A 245 3.02 8.01 -30.07
C VAL A 245 1.66 7.81 -30.76
N GLU A 246 1.64 7.72 -32.09
CA GLU A 246 0.43 7.54 -32.91
C GLU A 246 -0.26 6.17 -32.72
N ASP A 247 0.47 5.15 -32.24
CA ASP A 247 -0.11 3.85 -31.88
C ASP A 247 -0.69 3.82 -30.46
N GLY A 248 -0.45 4.90 -29.71
CA GLY A 248 -0.88 5.06 -28.33
C GLY A 248 0.18 4.56 -27.36
N VAL A 249 0.78 5.50 -26.65
CA VAL A 249 1.75 5.24 -25.57
C VAL A 249 1.16 5.77 -24.29
N TRP A 250 1.09 4.94 -23.24
CA TRP A 250 0.62 5.36 -21.91
C TRP A 250 1.75 5.25 -20.91
N LEU A 251 1.85 6.26 -20.04
CA LEU A 251 2.70 6.25 -18.87
C LEU A 251 1.83 5.98 -17.64
N ARG A 252 2.29 5.10 -16.75
CA ARG A 252 1.56 4.63 -15.58
C ARG A 252 2.44 4.74 -14.34
N GLY A 253 1.93 5.39 -13.28
CA GLY A 253 2.68 5.56 -12.03
C GLY A 253 2.33 6.82 -11.23
N TYR A 254 3.22 7.13 -10.29
CA TYR A 254 3.16 8.22 -9.33
C TYR A 254 3.78 9.51 -9.89
N MET A 255 3.11 10.15 -10.86
CA MET A 255 3.67 11.30 -11.58
C MET A 255 3.72 12.59 -10.74
N GLY A 256 2.73 12.80 -9.87
CA GLY A 256 2.44 14.09 -9.24
C GLY A 256 2.31 14.11 -7.72
N ARG A 257 1.92 12.95 -7.17
CA ARG A 257 1.67 12.69 -5.76
C ARG A 257 2.04 11.25 -5.44
N GLY A 258 2.56 11.00 -4.23
CA GLY A 258 2.93 9.65 -3.80
C GLY A 258 1.75 8.68 -3.73
N TYR A 259 0.55 9.16 -3.44
CA TYR A 259 -0.68 8.37 -3.36
C TYR A 259 -1.47 8.26 -4.67
N ALA A 260 -1.17 9.09 -5.68
CA ALA A 260 -1.93 9.13 -6.92
C ALA A 260 -1.23 8.31 -8.02
N PHE A 261 -1.64 7.04 -8.13
CA PHE A 261 -1.21 6.18 -9.22
C PHE A 261 -2.14 6.38 -10.42
N GLU A 262 -1.67 7.07 -11.45
CA GLU A 262 -2.45 7.43 -12.64
C GLU A 262 -1.88 6.80 -13.91
N SER A 263 -2.75 6.53 -14.89
CA SER A 263 -2.36 6.09 -16.24
C SER A 263 -2.76 7.16 -17.25
N VAL A 264 -1.79 7.79 -17.89
CA VAL A 264 -1.97 8.96 -18.77
C VAL A 264 -1.24 8.76 -20.09
N ARG A 265 -1.92 9.03 -21.20
CA ARG A 265 -1.36 8.93 -22.55
C ARG A 265 -0.32 10.02 -22.81
N VAL A 266 0.74 9.67 -23.53
CA VAL A 266 1.67 10.62 -24.15
C VAL A 266 0.99 11.26 -25.35
N GLY A 267 0.98 12.59 -25.40
CA GLY A 267 0.48 13.36 -26.53
C GLY A 267 1.57 13.72 -27.54
N ARG A 268 2.83 13.91 -27.09
CA ARG A 268 3.98 14.18 -27.95
C ARG A 268 5.29 13.86 -27.23
N ILE A 269 6.30 13.43 -27.99
CA ILE A 269 7.69 13.32 -27.53
C ILE A 269 8.54 14.28 -28.36
N ASP A 270 9.36 15.09 -27.70
CA ASP A 270 10.28 16.05 -28.29
C ASP A 270 11.71 15.55 -28.03
N THR A 271 12.27 14.83 -29.00
CA THR A 271 13.57 14.16 -28.85
C THR A 271 14.75 15.13 -28.77
N ALA A 272 14.66 16.27 -29.45
CA ALA A 272 15.67 17.32 -29.38
C ALA A 272 15.76 17.97 -27.99
N LYS A 273 14.63 18.07 -27.28
CA LYS A 273 14.55 18.62 -25.91
C LYS A 273 14.55 17.56 -24.80
N ARG A 274 14.56 16.27 -25.17
CA ARG A 274 14.26 15.14 -24.28
C ARG A 274 13.04 15.41 -23.39
N GLN A 275 11.93 15.81 -23.99
CA GLN A 275 10.70 16.19 -23.28
C GLN A 275 9.52 15.29 -23.67
N ILE A 276 8.72 14.89 -22.69
CA ILE A 276 7.41 14.25 -22.88
C ILE A 276 6.31 15.27 -22.57
N ASP A 277 5.39 15.44 -23.51
CA ASP A 277 4.12 16.14 -23.31
C ASP A 277 3.01 15.09 -23.15
N LEU A 278 2.33 15.07 -22.00
CA LEU A 278 1.16 14.23 -21.78
C LEU A 278 -0.07 14.82 -22.51
N ALA A 279 -0.93 13.95 -23.02
CA ALA A 279 -2.18 14.34 -23.69
C ALA A 279 -3.12 15.14 -22.75
N THR A 280 -3.03 14.86 -21.44
CA THR A 280 -3.69 15.64 -20.38
C THR A 280 -2.86 15.64 -19.09
N ALA A 281 -3.12 16.56 -18.16
CA ALA A 281 -2.42 16.58 -16.87
C ALA A 281 -2.94 15.49 -15.90
N PRO A 282 -2.08 14.91 -15.03
CA PRO A 282 -2.53 14.14 -13.87
C PRO A 282 -3.50 14.93 -12.99
N PHE A 283 -4.41 14.26 -12.27
CA PHE A 283 -5.48 14.89 -11.48
C PHE A 283 -4.93 15.83 -10.39
N TYR A 284 -3.80 15.47 -9.77
CA TYR A 284 -3.08 16.33 -8.83
C TYR A 284 -1.96 17.17 -9.48
N GLY A 285 -1.88 17.18 -10.81
CA GLY A 285 -0.84 17.84 -11.61
C GLY A 285 0.55 17.23 -11.45
N MET A 286 1.55 17.84 -12.08
CA MET A 286 2.95 17.40 -12.14
C MET A 286 3.80 17.86 -10.93
N GLY A 287 3.21 17.86 -9.73
CA GLY A 287 3.92 18.16 -8.49
C GLY A 287 4.95 17.07 -8.12
N THR A 288 5.76 17.31 -7.08
CA THR A 288 6.84 16.39 -6.67
C THR A 288 6.69 15.84 -5.24
N TRP A 289 5.54 16.07 -4.59
CA TRP A 289 5.30 15.58 -3.23
C TRP A 289 5.00 14.07 -3.27
N GLY A 290 6.01 13.24 -2.98
CA GLY A 290 5.92 11.77 -3.03
C GLY A 290 5.93 11.16 -4.44
N GLY A 291 5.81 11.94 -5.52
CA GLY A 291 5.60 11.44 -6.89
C GLY A 291 6.62 11.93 -7.91
N LYS A 292 7.43 11.00 -8.44
CA LYS A 292 8.28 11.16 -9.65
C LYS A 292 8.41 9.86 -10.48
N ARG A 293 7.63 8.82 -10.19
CA ARG A 293 7.84 7.45 -10.73
C ARG A 293 6.85 7.11 -11.82
N PHE A 294 7.30 6.47 -12.90
CA PHE A 294 6.43 5.97 -13.96
C PHE A 294 7.07 4.78 -14.71
N PHE A 295 6.26 3.99 -15.39
CA PHE A 295 6.70 3.13 -16.50
C PHE A 295 5.83 3.42 -17.72
N ALA A 296 6.38 3.23 -18.92
CA ALA A 296 5.62 3.25 -20.17
C ALA A 296 5.11 1.83 -20.47
N TYR A 297 3.94 1.67 -21.09
CA TYR A 297 3.38 0.35 -21.40
C TYR A 297 2.45 0.35 -22.62
N ASN A 298 2.08 -0.86 -23.07
CA ASN A 298 1.37 -1.12 -24.32
C ASN A 298 2.21 -0.66 -25.54
N LEU A 299 3.49 -1.05 -25.54
CA LEU A 299 4.50 -0.64 -26.52
C LEU A 299 5.02 -1.83 -27.32
N LEU A 300 4.82 -1.83 -28.65
CA LEU A 300 5.50 -2.80 -29.53
C LEU A 300 7.02 -2.62 -29.51
N ASP A 301 7.48 -1.39 -29.36
CA ASP A 301 8.89 -0.98 -29.38
C ASP A 301 9.67 -1.39 -28.12
N GLU A 302 8.95 -1.84 -27.08
CA GLU A 302 9.47 -2.33 -25.79
C GLU A 302 8.93 -3.74 -25.48
N LEU A 303 8.59 -4.52 -26.52
CA LEU A 303 8.20 -5.92 -26.40
C LEU A 303 9.46 -6.79 -26.37
N ASP A 304 10.17 -6.80 -25.23
CA ASP A 304 11.53 -7.34 -25.12
C ASP A 304 11.75 -8.39 -24.02
N ALA A 305 10.79 -8.64 -23.12
CA ALA A 305 10.89 -9.70 -22.10
C ALA A 305 10.00 -10.93 -22.40
N PRO A 306 10.40 -12.15 -21.97
CA PRO A 306 9.56 -13.34 -22.11
C PRO A 306 8.26 -13.18 -21.32
N GLY A 307 7.14 -13.51 -21.94
CA GLY A 307 5.80 -13.33 -21.37
C GLY A 307 5.16 -11.97 -21.64
N GLU A 308 5.87 -11.01 -22.26
CA GLU A 308 5.23 -9.75 -22.65
C GLU A 308 4.35 -9.89 -23.88
N TRP A 309 3.29 -9.08 -23.95
CA TRP A 309 2.41 -8.98 -25.11
C TRP A 309 2.03 -7.54 -25.45
N TYR A 310 1.67 -7.33 -26.72
CA TYR A 310 1.18 -6.07 -27.27
C TYR A 310 -0.05 -6.35 -28.16
N LEU A 311 -1.06 -5.48 -28.14
CA LEU A 311 -2.22 -5.58 -29.01
C LEU A 311 -2.28 -4.37 -29.95
N ASP A 312 -2.11 -4.61 -31.24
CA ASP A 312 -2.47 -3.64 -32.28
C ASP A 312 -4.00 -3.58 -32.37
N ARG A 313 -4.57 -2.65 -31.62
CA ARG A 313 -6.03 -2.46 -31.48
C ARG A 313 -6.70 -1.94 -32.76
N LYS A 314 -5.92 -1.37 -33.68
CA LYS A 314 -6.41 -0.87 -34.98
C LYS A 314 -6.58 -2.04 -35.96
N LYS A 315 -5.62 -2.99 -35.98
CA LYS A 315 -5.65 -4.19 -36.83
C LYS A 315 -6.36 -5.39 -36.19
N GLY A 316 -6.44 -5.46 -34.86
CA GLY A 316 -6.93 -6.62 -34.13
C GLY A 316 -5.93 -7.77 -34.06
N VAL A 317 -4.63 -7.47 -33.99
CA VAL A 317 -3.55 -8.46 -33.93
C VAL A 317 -2.84 -8.38 -32.59
N LEU A 318 -2.85 -9.49 -31.86
CA LEU A 318 -2.09 -9.67 -30.62
C LEU A 318 -0.72 -10.23 -30.96
N TYR A 319 0.32 -9.60 -30.44
CA TYR A 319 1.71 -10.03 -30.51
C TYR A 319 2.15 -10.48 -29.12
N LEU A 320 2.86 -11.59 -29.03
CA LEU A 320 3.30 -12.21 -27.79
C LEU A 320 4.74 -12.68 -27.97
N ARG A 321 5.61 -12.36 -27.01
CA ARG A 321 6.86 -13.10 -26.79
C ARG A 321 6.55 -14.19 -25.77
N PRO A 322 6.46 -15.48 -26.13
CA PRO A 322 6.05 -16.52 -25.19
C PRO A 322 7.03 -16.63 -24.00
N PRO A 323 6.56 -16.88 -22.77
CA PRO A 323 7.45 -17.04 -21.61
C PRO A 323 8.19 -18.39 -21.62
N ARG A 324 7.76 -19.32 -22.49
CA ARG A 324 8.25 -20.68 -22.70
C ARG A 324 7.74 -21.17 -24.07
N PRO A 325 8.21 -22.31 -24.62
CA PRO A 325 7.71 -22.82 -25.90
C PRO A 325 6.18 -22.93 -25.92
N LEU A 326 5.52 -22.41 -26.97
CA LEU A 326 4.05 -22.30 -27.06
C LEU A 326 3.30 -23.60 -26.76
N VAL A 327 3.87 -24.75 -27.09
CA VAL A 327 3.27 -26.08 -26.85
C VAL A 327 3.18 -26.44 -25.35
N GLU A 328 3.86 -25.70 -24.49
CA GLU A 328 3.84 -25.81 -23.02
C GLU A 328 2.96 -24.73 -22.34
N CYS A 329 2.23 -23.94 -23.14
CA CYS A 329 1.41 -22.83 -22.65
C CYS A 329 -0.08 -23.17 -22.69
N ASP A 330 -0.75 -23.24 -21.54
CA ASP A 330 -2.21 -23.12 -21.47
C ASP A 330 -2.60 -21.64 -21.53
N LEU A 331 -3.04 -21.19 -22.71
CA LEU A 331 -3.30 -19.78 -22.98
C LEU A 331 -4.77 -19.42 -22.77
N ALA A 332 -5.02 -18.32 -22.07
CA ALA A 332 -6.36 -17.75 -21.92
C ALA A 332 -6.35 -16.23 -22.10
N ILE A 333 -7.47 -15.68 -22.59
CA ILE A 333 -7.71 -14.24 -22.69
C ILE A 333 -8.97 -13.89 -21.89
N SER A 334 -8.92 -12.90 -21.00
CA SER A 334 -10.10 -12.52 -20.20
C SER A 334 -11.20 -11.90 -21.07
N MET A 335 -12.44 -12.38 -20.91
CA MET A 335 -13.60 -11.98 -21.73
C MET A 335 -14.83 -11.56 -20.93
N LEU A 336 -15.08 -12.18 -19.77
CA LEU A 336 -16.24 -11.87 -18.94
C LEU A 336 -16.15 -10.45 -18.38
N LYS A 337 -17.19 -9.65 -18.64
CA LYS A 337 -17.33 -8.25 -18.19
C LYS A 337 -18.24 -8.08 -16.96
N GLY A 338 -19.03 -9.10 -16.64
CA GLY A 338 -19.84 -9.17 -15.42
C GLY A 338 -19.09 -9.85 -14.29
N TYR A 339 -19.71 -9.91 -13.12
CA TYR A 339 -19.22 -10.74 -12.03
C TYR A 339 -19.24 -12.21 -12.43
N MET A 340 -18.40 -13.05 -11.82
CA MET A 340 -18.46 -14.50 -12.06
C MET A 340 -19.66 -15.11 -11.32
N VAL A 341 -19.89 -14.67 -10.08
CA VAL A 341 -21.07 -15.00 -9.27
C VAL A 341 -21.70 -13.72 -8.73
N SER A 342 -23.02 -13.57 -8.87
CA SER A 342 -23.79 -12.45 -8.28
C SER A 342 -24.90 -12.99 -7.39
N MET A 343 -24.96 -12.55 -6.14
CA MET A 343 -26.04 -12.84 -5.19
C MET A 343 -26.84 -11.57 -4.91
N ARG A 344 -28.14 -11.54 -5.19
CA ARG A 344 -29.03 -10.38 -4.99
C ARG A 344 -30.21 -10.75 -4.08
N ASP A 345 -30.27 -10.17 -2.89
CA ASP A 345 -31.27 -10.47 -1.85
C ASP A 345 -31.40 -11.96 -1.47
N ALA A 346 -30.40 -12.77 -1.80
CA ALA A 346 -30.33 -14.18 -1.46
C ALA A 346 -30.01 -14.38 0.03
N ALA A 347 -30.41 -15.52 0.60
CA ALA A 347 -30.05 -15.87 1.97
C ALA A 347 -29.63 -17.32 2.14
N HIS A 348 -28.71 -17.60 3.07
CA HIS A 348 -28.20 -18.96 3.37
C HIS A 348 -27.66 -19.69 2.13
N VAL A 349 -27.00 -18.94 1.24
CA VAL A 349 -26.29 -19.48 0.07
C VAL A 349 -24.79 -19.53 0.36
N THR A 350 -24.16 -20.66 0.05
CA THR A 350 -22.71 -20.87 0.20
C THR A 350 -22.06 -21.26 -1.13
N ILE A 351 -20.97 -20.60 -1.50
CA ILE A 351 -20.00 -21.10 -2.49
C ILE A 351 -18.79 -21.63 -1.72
N ARG A 352 -18.41 -22.89 -1.90
CA ARG A 352 -17.33 -23.53 -1.14
C ARG A 352 -16.34 -24.32 -2.00
N GLY A 353 -15.04 -24.10 -1.80
CA GLY A 353 -14.00 -24.92 -2.44
C GLY A 353 -13.93 -24.79 -3.97
N LEU A 354 -14.25 -23.62 -4.52
CA LEU A 354 -14.18 -23.35 -5.96
C LEU A 354 -13.02 -22.39 -6.28
N GLY A 355 -12.31 -22.65 -7.37
CA GLY A 355 -11.42 -21.70 -8.01
C GLY A 355 -12.19 -20.70 -8.87
N MET A 356 -11.76 -19.44 -8.92
CA MET A 356 -12.32 -18.40 -9.79
C MET A 356 -11.20 -17.58 -10.44
N GLU A 357 -11.14 -17.53 -11.78
CA GLU A 357 -10.07 -16.81 -12.49
C GLU A 357 -10.43 -16.17 -13.84
N CYS A 358 -9.48 -15.38 -14.37
CA CYS A 358 -9.45 -14.87 -15.75
C CYS A 358 -10.66 -14.02 -16.19
N SER A 359 -11.36 -13.38 -15.25
CA SER A 359 -12.43 -12.40 -15.52
C SER A 359 -11.86 -10.98 -15.69
N ARG A 360 -12.50 -10.12 -16.49
CA ARG A 360 -12.13 -8.69 -16.55
C ARG A 360 -12.64 -7.89 -15.35
N GLN A 361 -13.66 -8.40 -14.66
CA GLN A 361 -14.37 -7.74 -13.56
C GLN A 361 -14.20 -8.54 -12.25
N ASN A 362 -14.83 -8.11 -11.15
CA ASN A 362 -14.78 -8.82 -9.88
C ASN A 362 -15.21 -10.30 -9.97
N ALA A 363 -14.74 -11.15 -9.06
CA ALA A 363 -15.19 -12.55 -9.02
C ALA A 363 -16.61 -12.67 -8.45
N VAL A 364 -16.85 -12.14 -7.25
CA VAL A 364 -18.13 -12.29 -6.54
C VAL A 364 -18.70 -10.93 -6.14
N ALA A 365 -20.02 -10.77 -6.30
CA ALA A 365 -20.80 -9.70 -5.69
C ALA A 365 -21.95 -10.26 -4.83
N ILE A 366 -22.14 -9.71 -3.64
CA ILE A 366 -23.28 -9.98 -2.75
C ILE A 366 -23.96 -8.65 -2.45
N GLU A 367 -25.19 -8.47 -2.93
CA GLU A 367 -25.99 -7.26 -2.77
C GLU A 367 -27.26 -7.58 -1.97
N GLY A 368 -27.34 -7.08 -0.74
CA GLY A 368 -28.46 -7.35 0.16
C GLY A 368 -28.56 -8.82 0.63
N GLY A 369 -29.70 -9.18 1.20
CA GLY A 369 -29.95 -10.52 1.74
C GLY A 369 -29.39 -10.76 3.15
N ARG A 370 -29.13 -12.03 3.50
CA ARG A 370 -28.49 -12.38 4.79
C ARG A 370 -27.74 -13.72 4.78
N HIS A 371 -26.67 -13.85 5.57
CA HIS A 371 -26.00 -15.13 5.81
C HIS A 371 -25.55 -15.86 4.53
N ASN A 372 -25.01 -15.11 3.56
CA ASN A 372 -24.34 -15.71 2.38
C ASN A 372 -22.83 -15.85 2.65
N ARG A 373 -22.22 -16.91 2.12
CA ARG A 373 -20.84 -17.31 2.44
C ARG A 373 -20.02 -17.62 1.18
N ILE A 374 -18.78 -17.15 1.16
CA ILE A 374 -17.72 -17.62 0.26
C ILE A 374 -16.67 -18.30 1.14
N VAL A 375 -16.40 -19.58 0.92
CA VAL A 375 -15.70 -20.46 1.88
C VAL A 375 -14.61 -21.27 1.20
N GLY A 376 -13.36 -21.11 1.61
CA GLY A 376 -12.25 -21.93 1.11
C GLY A 376 -12.10 -21.91 -0.41
N CYS A 377 -12.39 -20.77 -1.05
CA CYS A 377 -12.20 -20.58 -2.48
C CYS A 377 -10.80 -20.05 -2.80
N GLU A 378 -10.27 -20.40 -3.98
CA GLU A 378 -9.08 -19.77 -4.57
C GLU A 378 -9.57 -18.72 -5.57
N ILE A 379 -9.33 -17.43 -5.34
CA ILE A 379 -9.76 -16.35 -6.25
C ILE A 379 -8.53 -15.62 -6.75
N ARG A 380 -8.26 -15.72 -8.06
CA ARG A 380 -7.08 -15.12 -8.67
C ARG A 380 -7.34 -14.51 -10.04
N ASN A 381 -6.39 -13.74 -10.57
CA ASN A 381 -6.40 -13.31 -11.98
C ASN A 381 -7.68 -12.60 -12.46
N VAL A 382 -8.46 -12.00 -11.55
CA VAL A 382 -9.64 -11.19 -11.89
C VAL A 382 -9.25 -9.72 -12.03
N GLY A 383 -9.79 -9.00 -13.01
CA GLY A 383 -9.43 -7.60 -13.29
C GLY A 383 -10.02 -6.57 -12.31
N GLY A 384 -10.95 -7.00 -11.44
CA GLY A 384 -11.57 -6.19 -10.38
C GLY A 384 -11.19 -6.64 -8.96
N ASN A 385 -12.12 -6.48 -8.02
CA ASN A 385 -12.01 -6.97 -6.64
C ASN A 385 -12.25 -8.50 -6.58
N ALA A 386 -11.81 -9.20 -5.53
CA ALA A 386 -12.17 -10.62 -5.36
C ALA A 386 -13.65 -10.78 -4.97
N VAL A 387 -14.06 -10.17 -3.85
CA VAL A 387 -15.42 -10.27 -3.31
C VAL A 387 -15.90 -8.90 -2.82
N ASP A 388 -17.02 -8.42 -3.38
CA ASP A 388 -17.72 -7.23 -2.87
C ASP A 388 -19.03 -7.63 -2.17
N VAL A 389 -19.21 -7.17 -0.93
CA VAL A 389 -20.43 -7.35 -0.12
C VAL A 389 -21.03 -5.98 0.18
N MET A 390 -22.28 -5.77 -0.22
CA MET A 390 -22.96 -4.47 -0.21
C MET A 390 -24.36 -4.59 0.40
N GLY A 391 -24.51 -4.15 1.65
CA GLY A 391 -25.76 -4.27 2.41
C GLY A 391 -26.01 -5.68 2.95
N GLY A 392 -27.24 -5.94 3.38
CA GLY A 392 -27.62 -7.21 4.02
C GLY A 392 -27.04 -7.37 5.44
N THR A 393 -27.17 -8.57 6.02
CA THR A 393 -26.60 -8.92 7.33
C THR A 393 -25.86 -10.26 7.33
N ASP A 394 -24.89 -10.37 8.23
CA ASP A 394 -24.19 -11.60 8.59
C ASP A 394 -23.51 -12.30 7.40
N HIS A 395 -23.07 -11.57 6.36
CA HIS A 395 -22.33 -12.14 5.22
C HIS A 395 -20.88 -12.47 5.60
N GLY A 396 -20.19 -13.33 4.83
CA GLY A 396 -18.77 -13.54 5.10
C GLY A 396 -17.95 -14.23 4.04
N VAL A 397 -16.66 -13.91 4.06
CA VAL A 397 -15.60 -14.49 3.24
C VAL A 397 -14.62 -15.16 4.20
N ILE A 398 -14.52 -16.48 4.11
CA ILE A 398 -13.94 -17.34 5.14
C ILE A 398 -12.93 -18.28 4.52
N GLY A 399 -11.71 -18.33 5.06
CA GLY A 399 -10.72 -19.34 4.69
C GLY A 399 -10.21 -19.27 3.24
N CYS A 400 -10.51 -18.22 2.49
CA CYS A 400 -10.18 -18.13 1.07
C CYS A 400 -8.71 -17.73 0.86
N ASP A 401 -8.18 -18.14 -0.30
CA ASP A 401 -6.88 -17.71 -0.81
C ASP A 401 -7.12 -16.75 -1.98
N ILE A 402 -6.69 -15.50 -1.84
CA ILE A 402 -7.04 -14.40 -2.73
C ILE A 402 -5.77 -13.72 -3.23
N HIS A 403 -5.51 -13.78 -4.52
CA HIS A 403 -4.28 -13.20 -5.07
C HIS A 403 -4.36 -12.69 -6.49
N ASP A 404 -3.36 -11.91 -6.93
CA ASP A 404 -3.23 -11.42 -8.31
C ASP A 404 -4.49 -10.70 -8.84
N THR A 405 -5.26 -10.06 -7.96
CA THR A 405 -6.48 -9.34 -8.35
C THR A 405 -6.16 -7.94 -8.88
N GLY A 406 -6.97 -7.44 -9.79
CA GLY A 406 -6.77 -6.13 -10.40
C GLY A 406 -7.06 -4.97 -9.44
N ALA A 407 -7.89 -5.17 -8.42
CA ALA A 407 -8.17 -4.18 -7.37
C ALA A 407 -8.14 -4.85 -5.98
N ARG A 408 -9.19 -4.71 -5.15
CA ARG A 408 -9.18 -5.17 -3.75
C ARG A 408 -9.19 -6.69 -3.63
N GLY A 409 -8.90 -7.20 -2.43
CA GLY A 409 -9.36 -8.52 -2.02
C GLY A 409 -10.85 -8.48 -1.70
N ILE A 410 -11.20 -8.08 -0.47
CA ILE A 410 -12.55 -8.18 0.09
C ILE A 410 -13.10 -6.78 0.43
N THR A 411 -14.29 -6.43 -0.06
CA THR A 411 -15.05 -5.26 0.41
C THR A 411 -16.25 -5.72 1.24
N LEU A 412 -16.37 -5.21 2.47
CA LEU A 412 -17.51 -5.45 3.36
C LEU A 412 -18.20 -4.12 3.69
N GLN A 413 -19.38 -3.88 3.12
CA GLN A 413 -20.21 -2.72 3.43
C GLN A 413 -21.57 -3.16 4.00
N GLY A 414 -21.98 -2.61 5.13
CA GLY A 414 -23.32 -2.84 5.68
C GLY A 414 -23.61 -2.09 6.99
N GLY A 415 -24.84 -2.24 7.49
CA GLY A 415 -25.30 -1.60 8.72
C GLY A 415 -25.80 -0.18 8.49
N ASP A 416 -26.45 0.40 9.50
CA ASP A 416 -27.03 1.74 9.42
C ASP A 416 -26.33 2.70 10.38
N ARG A 417 -25.70 3.74 9.81
CA ARG A 417 -25.00 4.78 10.58
C ARG A 417 -25.94 5.75 11.29
N GLN A 418 -27.24 5.82 10.98
CA GLN A 418 -28.20 6.61 11.75
C GLN A 418 -28.51 5.96 13.10
N THR A 419 -28.74 4.64 13.08
CA THR A 419 -29.17 3.83 14.23
C THR A 419 -28.03 3.08 14.92
N LEU A 420 -26.83 3.09 14.33
CA LEU A 420 -25.68 2.27 14.73
C LEU A 420 -26.02 0.77 14.77
N GLU A 421 -26.91 0.32 13.89
CA GLU A 421 -27.25 -1.10 13.72
C GLU A 421 -26.15 -1.81 12.91
N PRO A 422 -25.49 -2.86 13.48
CA PRO A 422 -24.35 -3.52 12.84
C PRO A 422 -24.78 -4.53 11.76
N CYS A 423 -23.99 -4.68 10.70
CA CYS A 423 -24.21 -5.74 9.72
C CYS A 423 -23.61 -7.10 10.08
N ASN A 424 -22.66 -7.18 11.01
CA ASN A 424 -21.92 -8.40 11.37
C ASN A 424 -21.19 -9.11 10.20
N HIS A 425 -20.85 -8.38 9.12
CA HIS A 425 -20.10 -8.95 8.01
C HIS A 425 -18.67 -9.32 8.42
N VAL A 426 -18.16 -10.45 7.93
CA VAL A 426 -16.85 -10.97 8.36
C VAL A 426 -15.91 -11.36 7.22
N ALA A 427 -14.64 -10.94 7.32
CA ALA A 427 -13.50 -11.51 6.61
C ALA A 427 -12.66 -12.30 7.63
N LEU A 428 -12.71 -13.63 7.58
CA LEU A 428 -12.13 -14.54 8.57
C LEU A 428 -11.12 -15.52 7.97
N ASN A 429 -9.92 -15.64 8.55
CA ASN A 429 -8.95 -16.70 8.24
C ASN A 429 -8.53 -16.75 6.75
N ASN A 430 -8.56 -15.61 6.03
CA ASN A 430 -8.20 -15.55 4.61
C ASN A 430 -6.70 -15.25 4.43
N HIS A 431 -6.11 -15.80 3.37
CA HIS A 431 -4.78 -15.44 2.90
C HIS A 431 -4.95 -14.51 1.69
N ILE A 432 -4.39 -13.30 1.77
CA ILE A 432 -4.58 -12.27 0.74
C ILE A 432 -3.21 -11.70 0.37
N HIS A 433 -2.87 -11.73 -0.92
CA HIS A 433 -1.59 -11.20 -1.38
C HIS A 433 -1.54 -10.78 -2.82
N HIS A 434 -0.58 -9.93 -3.20
CA HIS A 434 -0.39 -9.52 -4.59
C HIS A 434 -1.70 -8.99 -5.23
N THR A 435 -2.54 -8.31 -4.45
CA THR A 435 -3.75 -7.68 -4.99
C THR A 435 -3.39 -6.36 -5.67
N SER A 436 -4.38 -5.60 -6.11
CA SER A 436 -4.19 -4.24 -6.62
C SER A 436 -3.24 -4.17 -7.83
N GLN A 437 -3.26 -5.15 -8.73
CA GLN A 437 -2.38 -5.17 -9.91
C GLN A 437 -2.73 -4.06 -10.93
N MET A 438 -4.01 -3.68 -11.01
CA MET A 438 -4.48 -2.60 -11.86
C MET A 438 -4.70 -1.28 -11.09
N TRP A 439 -5.34 -1.36 -9.92
CA TRP A 439 -5.64 -0.22 -9.06
C TRP A 439 -4.58 -0.07 -7.94
N ARG A 440 -3.45 0.57 -8.25
CA ARG A 440 -2.27 0.86 -7.40
C ARG A 440 -2.57 1.15 -5.92
N THR A 441 -3.29 2.23 -5.68
CA THR A 441 -3.46 2.85 -4.36
C THR A 441 -4.93 2.98 -4.02
N HIS A 442 -5.26 3.03 -2.73
CA HIS A 442 -6.65 3.10 -2.25
C HIS A 442 -7.50 1.87 -2.59
N ALA A 443 -6.89 0.75 -2.97
CA ALA A 443 -7.53 -0.56 -3.09
C ALA A 443 -7.03 -1.50 -1.96
N GLY A 444 -7.46 -1.26 -0.72
CA GLY A 444 -7.02 -2.10 0.40
C GLY A 444 -7.46 -3.55 0.27
N SER A 445 -6.58 -4.49 0.60
CA SER A 445 -6.81 -5.95 0.59
C SER A 445 -8.10 -6.34 1.30
N ILE A 446 -8.41 -5.66 2.42
CA ILE A 446 -9.73 -5.64 3.03
C ILE A 446 -10.22 -4.19 3.14
N THR A 447 -11.47 -3.92 2.74
CA THR A 447 -12.15 -2.64 2.95
C THR A 447 -13.40 -2.84 3.80
N LEU A 448 -13.55 -2.10 4.90
CA LEU A 448 -14.71 -2.15 5.81
C LEU A 448 -15.51 -0.85 5.74
N GLN A 449 -16.84 -0.91 5.64
CA GLN A 449 -17.67 0.28 5.57
C GLN A 449 -19.03 0.13 6.28
N GLY A 450 -19.43 1.16 7.04
CA GLY A 450 -20.75 1.25 7.66
C GLY A 450 -20.69 1.01 9.16
N VAL A 451 -21.27 -0.10 9.65
CA VAL A 451 -21.31 -0.44 11.09
C VAL A 451 -21.06 -1.93 11.34
N GLY A 452 -20.12 -2.25 12.24
CA GLY A 452 -20.01 -3.60 12.80
C GLY A 452 -19.44 -4.69 11.87
N CYS A 453 -18.65 -4.33 10.85
CA CYS A 453 -17.86 -5.31 10.10
C CYS A 453 -16.63 -5.79 10.89
N ARG A 454 -16.20 -7.04 10.68
CA ARG A 454 -15.04 -7.67 11.34
C ARG A 454 -14.03 -8.21 10.33
N ALA A 455 -12.75 -7.90 10.53
CA ALA A 455 -11.62 -8.52 9.82
C ALA A 455 -10.75 -9.25 10.84
N ALA A 456 -10.76 -10.58 10.83
CA ALA A 456 -10.08 -11.38 11.83
C ALA A 456 -9.25 -12.56 11.29
N HIS A 457 -8.12 -12.83 11.93
CA HIS A 457 -7.24 -13.96 11.60
C HIS A 457 -6.74 -14.00 10.13
N ASN A 458 -6.73 -12.87 9.42
CA ASN A 458 -6.26 -12.87 8.03
C ASN A 458 -4.73 -12.70 7.97
N LEU A 459 -4.11 -13.28 6.94
CA LEU A 459 -2.72 -13.03 6.57
C LEU A 459 -2.70 -12.17 5.32
N ILE A 460 -2.10 -10.97 5.39
CA ILE A 460 -2.04 -10.01 4.29
C ILE A 460 -0.59 -9.65 3.99
N HIS A 461 -0.12 -9.90 2.77
CA HIS A 461 1.25 -9.55 2.38
C HIS A 461 1.45 -9.25 0.89
N HIS A 462 2.61 -8.69 0.53
CA HIS A 462 2.96 -8.37 -0.85
C HIS A 462 1.98 -7.38 -1.51
N GLU A 463 1.62 -6.30 -0.80
CA GLU A 463 0.64 -5.33 -1.27
C GLU A 463 1.32 -3.99 -1.63
N PRO A 464 0.96 -3.37 -2.76
CA PRO A 464 1.54 -2.07 -3.17
C PRO A 464 1.18 -0.93 -2.21
N HIS A 465 0.10 -1.09 -1.43
CA HIS A 465 -0.52 -0.05 -0.63
C HIS A 465 -1.06 -0.59 0.71
N THR A 466 -2.05 0.10 1.30
CA THR A 466 -2.74 -0.25 2.55
C THR A 466 -3.32 -1.68 2.55
N ALA A 467 -3.24 -2.37 3.68
CA ALA A 467 -3.79 -3.71 3.86
C ALA A 467 -5.28 -3.65 4.24
N ILE A 468 -5.64 -2.80 5.21
CA ILE A 468 -7.02 -2.66 5.70
C ILE A 468 -7.45 -1.19 5.72
N TRP A 469 -8.47 -0.85 4.93
CA TRP A 469 -9.10 0.47 4.92
C TRP A 469 -10.47 0.40 5.60
N TYR A 470 -10.81 1.33 6.51
CA TYR A 470 -12.15 1.35 7.12
C TYR A 470 -12.81 2.73 7.18
N TRP A 471 -14.14 2.74 7.09
CA TRP A 471 -14.99 3.94 7.18
C TRP A 471 -16.29 3.65 7.94
N GLY A 472 -16.48 4.25 9.11
CA GLY A 472 -17.70 4.08 9.88
C GLY A 472 -17.44 3.70 11.32
N ASN A 473 -18.26 2.80 11.86
CA ASN A 473 -18.49 2.65 13.29
C ASN A 473 -18.35 1.21 13.77
N ASP A 474 -17.85 1.04 14.99
CA ASP A 474 -17.85 -0.24 15.72
C ASP A 474 -17.22 -1.41 14.93
N HIS A 475 -16.28 -1.15 14.01
CA HIS A 475 -15.53 -2.19 13.31
C HIS A 475 -14.52 -2.88 14.23
N LEU A 476 -14.26 -4.16 13.98
CA LEU A 476 -13.32 -4.97 14.75
C LEU A 476 -12.24 -5.59 13.84
N ILE A 477 -11.00 -5.19 14.03
CA ILE A 477 -9.82 -5.65 13.28
C ILE A 477 -8.89 -6.38 14.27
N GLU A 478 -8.83 -7.71 14.22
CA GLU A 478 -8.13 -8.49 15.25
C GLU A 478 -7.44 -9.78 14.79
N PHE A 479 -6.35 -10.17 15.46
CA PHE A 479 -5.61 -11.39 15.15
C PHE A 479 -5.06 -11.49 13.71
N ASN A 480 -4.98 -10.39 12.96
CA ASN A 480 -4.41 -10.42 11.61
C ASN A 480 -2.88 -10.34 11.67
N GLU A 481 -2.22 -10.99 10.70
CA GLU A 481 -0.79 -10.90 10.44
C GLU A 481 -0.58 -10.10 9.15
N ILE A 482 0.26 -9.06 9.20
CA ILE A 482 0.44 -8.11 8.09
C ILE A 482 1.92 -7.78 7.91
N TYR A 483 2.48 -8.05 6.73
CA TYR A 483 3.86 -7.69 6.39
C TYR A 483 4.04 -7.42 4.90
N TRP A 484 5.12 -6.72 4.52
CA TRP A 484 5.37 -6.36 3.11
C TRP A 484 4.13 -5.74 2.42
N VAL A 485 3.55 -4.75 3.09
CA VAL A 485 2.51 -3.87 2.55
C VAL A 485 3.08 -2.46 2.42
N LEU A 486 2.38 -1.56 1.71
CA LEU A 486 2.91 -0.26 1.29
C LEU A 486 4.14 -0.38 0.37
N MET A 487 4.31 -1.48 -0.37
CA MET A 487 5.55 -1.76 -1.13
C MET A 487 5.84 -0.79 -2.27
N GLU A 488 4.82 -0.15 -2.86
CA GLU A 488 5.01 0.83 -3.93
C GLU A 488 4.88 2.28 -3.47
N THR A 489 4.13 2.56 -2.41
CA THR A 489 4.08 3.92 -1.87
C THR A 489 3.75 3.98 -0.39
N ASN A 490 4.35 5.00 0.21
CA ASN A 490 4.41 5.23 1.64
C ASN A 490 3.47 6.34 2.13
N GLU A 491 2.67 6.99 1.27
CA GLU A 491 1.63 7.93 1.76
C GLU A 491 0.34 7.21 2.16
N SER A 492 0.43 6.30 3.14
CA SER A 492 -0.73 5.71 3.80
C SER A 492 -0.29 5.01 5.09
N GLY A 493 -1.22 4.28 5.72
CA GLY A 493 -0.93 3.28 6.73
C GLY A 493 -1.19 1.87 6.21
N ALA A 494 -0.57 0.85 6.81
CA ALA A 494 -0.98 -0.55 6.65
C ALA A 494 -2.48 -0.72 7.02
N MET A 495 -2.92 0.03 8.02
CA MET A 495 -4.31 0.31 8.37
C MET A 495 -4.55 1.83 8.27
N TYR A 496 -5.61 2.23 7.57
CA TYR A 496 -5.86 3.63 7.23
C TYR A 496 -7.35 4.01 7.38
N THR A 497 -7.62 5.24 7.81
CA THR A 497 -8.96 5.87 7.81
C THR A 497 -8.85 7.40 7.81
N TYR A 498 -9.93 8.14 7.48
CA TYR A 498 -9.83 9.55 7.05
C TYR A 498 -11.05 10.45 7.34
N VAL A 499 -10.81 11.62 7.96
CA VAL A 499 -11.69 12.82 7.97
C VAL A 499 -13.14 12.59 8.46
N ASP A 500 -13.34 11.90 9.58
CA ASP A 500 -14.66 11.88 10.23
C ASP A 500 -14.56 11.78 11.77
N TRP A 501 -15.20 12.72 12.48
CA TRP A 501 -15.27 12.72 13.94
C TRP A 501 -16.26 11.69 14.50
N THR A 502 -17.12 11.16 13.64
CA THR A 502 -18.18 10.21 13.99
C THR A 502 -17.76 8.76 13.80
N PHE A 503 -16.54 8.46 13.31
CA PHE A 503 -16.00 7.10 13.10
C PHE A 503 -15.51 6.43 14.39
N ARG A 504 -16.40 6.36 15.38
CA ARG A 504 -16.06 5.97 16.74
C ARG A 504 -16.43 4.51 17.02
N GLY A 505 -15.78 3.94 18.04
CA GLY A 505 -15.97 2.55 18.47
C GLY A 505 -15.15 1.53 17.71
N ASN A 506 -14.33 1.97 16.75
CA ASN A 506 -13.48 1.08 15.95
C ASN A 506 -12.33 0.53 16.82
N MET A 507 -12.17 -0.79 16.81
CA MET A 507 -11.24 -1.53 17.65
C MET A 507 -10.22 -2.29 16.79
N VAL A 508 -8.94 -1.98 16.98
CA VAL A 508 -7.81 -2.62 16.30
C VAL A 508 -6.94 -3.27 17.35
N ARG A 509 -7.06 -4.60 17.50
CA ARG A 509 -6.43 -5.31 18.63
C ARG A 509 -5.76 -6.62 18.27
N HIS A 510 -4.68 -6.95 18.96
CA HIS A 510 -4.06 -8.27 18.89
C HIS A 510 -3.63 -8.66 17.46
N ASN A 511 -3.22 -7.69 16.64
CA ASN A 511 -2.64 -7.94 15.33
C ASN A 511 -1.11 -7.95 15.44
N TYR A 512 -0.44 -8.66 14.53
CA TYR A 512 1.03 -8.65 14.38
C TYR A 512 1.35 -7.99 13.04
N ILE A 513 1.98 -6.81 13.09
CA ILE A 513 2.32 -6.03 11.91
C ILE A 513 3.84 -5.87 11.85
N HIS A 514 4.47 -6.34 10.79
CA HIS A 514 5.92 -6.42 10.75
C HIS A 514 6.52 -6.22 9.37
N HIS A 515 7.82 -5.92 9.32
CA HIS A 515 8.60 -5.85 8.07
C HIS A 515 7.97 -4.91 7.02
N ILE A 516 7.70 -3.67 7.43
CA ILE A 516 7.13 -2.61 6.56
C ILE A 516 8.20 -1.57 6.25
N GLN A 517 8.40 -1.32 4.96
CA GLN A 517 9.50 -0.49 4.47
C GLN A 517 9.27 1.01 4.74
N ALA A 518 10.18 1.62 5.50
CA ALA A 518 10.07 3.00 5.96
C ALA A 518 10.16 4.06 4.85
N GLN A 519 10.93 3.80 3.80
CA GLN A 519 11.20 4.73 2.68
C GLN A 519 11.34 3.95 1.37
N ILE A 520 10.86 4.54 0.27
CA ILE A 520 10.94 3.99 -1.09
C ILE A 520 11.62 5.04 -1.98
N GLU A 521 12.50 4.60 -2.87
CA GLU A 521 13.16 5.47 -3.82
C GLU A 521 12.15 6.25 -4.70
N GLY A 522 12.46 7.51 -5.02
CA GLY A 522 11.54 8.39 -5.76
C GLY A 522 10.25 8.75 -4.99
N SER A 523 10.18 8.46 -3.69
CA SER A 523 9.04 8.73 -2.81
C SER A 523 9.49 9.50 -1.55
N SER A 524 9.02 10.73 -1.38
CA SER A 524 9.39 11.62 -0.25
C SER A 524 8.45 11.50 0.96
N VAL A 525 7.81 10.35 1.14
CA VAL A 525 6.75 10.10 2.15
C VAL A 525 7.08 8.85 2.96
N LYS A 526 6.59 8.77 4.20
CA LYS A 526 6.94 7.74 5.19
C LYS A 526 5.78 6.80 5.47
N SER A 527 6.05 5.49 5.49
CA SER A 527 5.07 4.44 5.80
C SER A 527 4.59 4.51 7.25
N ARG A 528 3.31 4.20 7.49
CA ARG A 528 2.74 4.04 8.84
C ARG A 528 2.16 2.62 9.03
N ILE A 529 2.04 2.12 10.26
CA ILE A 529 1.15 0.97 10.53
C ILE A 529 -0.29 1.47 10.61
N MET A 530 -0.61 2.31 11.59
CA MET A 530 -1.95 2.88 11.78
C MET A 530 -1.89 4.37 11.49
N HIS A 531 -2.55 4.81 10.42
CA HIS A 531 -2.62 6.22 10.04
C HIS A 531 -4.05 6.73 10.19
N LEU A 532 -4.25 7.54 11.24
CA LEU A 532 -5.51 8.17 11.58
C LEU A 532 -5.51 9.58 10.98
N ASP A 533 -5.82 9.66 9.68
CA ASP A 533 -5.57 10.87 8.89
C ASP A 533 -6.72 11.90 8.94
N GLY A 534 -6.33 13.16 8.81
CA GLY A 534 -7.19 14.32 8.74
C GLY A 534 -8.17 14.46 9.91
N CYS A 535 -7.67 14.39 11.13
CA CYS A 535 -8.46 14.52 12.36
C CYS A 535 -9.64 13.53 12.49
N VAL A 536 -9.54 12.31 11.96
CA VAL A 536 -10.46 11.20 12.27
C VAL A 536 -10.40 10.84 13.76
N ALA A 537 -11.50 10.37 14.35
CA ALA A 537 -11.67 10.27 15.80
C ALA A 537 -12.18 8.91 16.28
N GLY A 538 -11.79 8.50 17.50
CA GLY A 538 -12.43 7.40 18.22
C GLY A 538 -12.01 5.98 17.82
N THR A 539 -10.78 5.80 17.31
CA THR A 539 -10.18 4.48 17.11
C THR A 539 -9.36 4.06 18.34
N THR A 540 -9.51 2.81 18.78
CA THR A 540 -8.67 2.18 19.81
C THR A 540 -7.71 1.18 19.16
N PHE A 541 -6.41 1.38 19.35
CA PHE A 541 -5.31 0.51 18.91
C PHE A 541 -4.68 -0.14 20.15
N THR A 542 -5.01 -1.41 20.42
CA THR A 542 -4.66 -2.05 21.71
C THR A 542 -4.14 -3.49 21.64
N GLY A 543 -3.06 -3.79 22.38
CA GLY A 543 -2.54 -5.15 22.44
C GLY A 543 -1.99 -5.66 21.10
N ASN A 544 -1.55 -4.80 20.19
CA ASN A 544 -0.91 -5.18 18.93
C ASN A 544 0.61 -5.31 19.12
N VAL A 545 1.26 -6.09 18.25
CA VAL A 545 2.72 -6.21 18.18
C VAL A 545 3.20 -5.65 16.84
N CYS A 546 4.13 -4.72 16.90
CA CYS A 546 4.68 -4.01 15.74
C CYS A 546 6.19 -4.26 15.68
N TYR A 547 6.71 -4.86 14.61
CA TYR A 547 8.13 -5.28 14.53
C TYR A 547 8.82 -4.88 13.23
N ARG A 548 9.96 -4.18 13.30
CA ARG A 548 10.74 -3.76 12.12
C ARG A 548 9.92 -2.97 11.10
N VAL A 549 9.49 -1.78 11.50
CA VAL A 549 8.68 -0.88 10.65
C VAL A 549 9.21 0.56 10.65
N GLY A 550 8.69 1.39 9.74
CA GLY A 550 8.84 2.85 9.77
C GLY A 550 8.11 3.49 10.95
N GLU A 551 7.08 4.30 10.69
CA GLU A 551 6.24 4.87 11.74
C GLU A 551 5.17 3.83 12.14
N ALA A 552 4.91 3.62 13.44
CA ALA A 552 3.87 2.68 13.85
C ALA A 552 2.49 3.37 13.91
N VAL A 553 2.18 4.19 14.91
CA VAL A 553 0.89 4.91 14.96
C VAL A 553 1.07 6.40 14.72
N ASP A 554 0.30 6.99 13.81
CA ASP A 554 0.24 8.44 13.57
C ASP A 554 -1.18 8.97 13.73
N ILE A 555 -1.35 9.80 14.77
CA ILE A 555 -2.58 10.51 15.11
C ILE A 555 -2.50 11.91 14.51
N ASN A 556 -2.99 12.07 13.28
CA ASN A 556 -2.92 13.33 12.55
C ASN A 556 -4.04 14.29 12.99
N GLY A 557 -3.94 14.76 14.24
CA GLY A 557 -5.01 15.42 14.98
C GLY A 557 -6.15 14.45 15.32
N GLY A 558 -7.33 14.99 15.60
CA GLY A 558 -8.54 14.17 15.79
C GLY A 558 -8.67 13.61 17.21
N PRO A 559 -9.82 13.82 17.88
CA PRO A 559 -9.96 13.50 19.29
C PRO A 559 -10.25 12.02 19.58
N CYS A 560 -10.03 11.62 20.83
CA CYS A 560 -10.43 10.33 21.41
C CYS A 560 -9.82 9.09 20.75
N ASN A 561 -8.65 9.22 20.12
CA ASN A 561 -7.89 8.09 19.61
C ASN A 561 -7.02 7.51 20.74
N ILE A 562 -7.06 6.20 20.93
CA ILE A 562 -6.45 5.51 22.07
C ILE A 562 -5.39 4.53 21.55
N VAL A 563 -4.17 4.61 22.05
CA VAL A 563 -3.04 3.72 21.73
C VAL A 563 -2.52 3.14 23.04
N GLU A 564 -2.93 1.93 23.39
CA GLU A 564 -2.58 1.35 24.69
C GLU A 564 -2.14 -0.11 24.63
N ASN A 565 -1.35 -0.56 25.61
CA ASN A 565 -1.03 -1.98 25.76
C ASN A 565 -0.33 -2.63 24.55
N ASN A 566 0.30 -1.86 23.65
CA ASN A 566 0.96 -2.39 22.45
C ASN A 566 2.45 -2.66 22.72
N ILE A 567 3.06 -3.47 21.85
CA ILE A 567 4.50 -3.74 21.82
C ILE A 567 5.05 -3.21 20.50
N PHE A 568 6.03 -2.31 20.56
CA PHE A 568 6.71 -1.69 19.42
C PHE A 568 8.20 -2.04 19.50
N ILE A 569 8.67 -2.84 18.55
CA ILE A 569 10.05 -3.34 18.48
C ILE A 569 10.64 -2.93 17.13
N ASP A 570 11.84 -2.34 17.13
CA ASP A 570 12.50 -1.87 15.92
C ASP A 570 11.57 -0.97 15.07
N THR A 571 10.93 0.01 15.70
CA THR A 571 10.08 1.00 15.02
C THR A 571 10.81 2.33 14.84
N GLY A 572 10.80 2.88 13.63
CA GLY A 572 11.43 4.18 13.33
C GLY A 572 10.71 5.36 13.98
N VAL A 573 9.41 5.24 14.26
CA VAL A 573 8.67 6.07 15.23
C VAL A 573 7.63 5.17 15.92
N GLY A 574 7.54 5.23 17.25
CA GLY A 574 6.54 4.51 18.04
C GLY A 574 5.13 5.09 17.87
N VAL A 575 4.88 6.27 18.43
CA VAL A 575 3.58 6.94 18.33
C VAL A 575 3.78 8.44 18.07
N GLN A 576 3.20 8.95 17.00
CA GLN A 576 3.18 10.37 16.67
C GLN A 576 1.77 10.95 16.91
N ILE A 577 1.72 12.17 17.46
CA ILE A 577 0.48 12.94 17.63
C ILE A 577 0.73 14.37 17.16
N ASN A 578 -0.09 14.85 16.23
CA ASN A 578 0.10 16.18 15.62
C ASN A 578 -1.06 17.12 15.97
N ASP A 579 -0.76 18.37 16.31
CA ASP A 579 -1.74 19.44 16.22
C ASP A 579 -1.99 19.79 14.74
N SER A 580 -3.11 19.31 14.22
CA SER A 580 -3.52 19.54 12.84
C SER A 580 -4.39 20.80 12.68
N SER A 581 -4.49 21.67 13.70
CA SER A 581 -5.33 22.87 13.68
C SER A 581 -5.01 23.84 12.54
N ALA A 582 -3.75 23.96 12.14
CA ALA A 582 -3.35 24.79 10.99
C ALA A 582 -3.72 24.17 9.62
N ALA A 583 -3.86 22.84 9.54
CA ALA A 583 -4.25 22.12 8.34
C ALA A 583 -5.79 22.07 8.15
N TYR A 584 -6.52 21.98 9.25
CA TYR A 584 -7.99 21.95 9.31
C TYR A 584 -8.58 23.14 10.10
N PRO A 585 -8.33 24.39 9.68
CA PRO A 585 -8.71 25.58 10.44
C PRO A 585 -10.22 25.84 10.48
N TYR A 586 -10.79 25.74 11.68
CA TYR A 586 -12.15 26.16 12.01
C TYR A 586 -12.16 27.51 12.73
N LYS A 587 -13.20 28.31 12.50
CA LYS A 587 -13.45 29.58 13.19
C LYS A 587 -14.86 29.59 13.76
N ARG A 588 -15.00 30.02 15.01
CA ARG A 588 -16.29 30.40 15.59
C ARG A 588 -16.59 31.85 15.24
N LEU A 589 -17.75 32.11 14.69
CA LEU A 589 -18.27 33.45 14.38
C LEU A 589 -19.00 34.04 15.60
N GLU A 590 -19.30 35.34 15.56
CA GLU A 590 -19.96 36.06 16.67
C GLU A 590 -21.36 35.50 16.97
N ASN A 591 -22.09 35.02 15.95
CA ASN A 591 -23.36 34.30 16.08
C ASN A 591 -23.21 32.86 16.64
N ARG A 592 -22.01 32.49 17.13
CA ARG A 592 -21.58 31.15 17.57
C ARG A 592 -21.50 30.06 16.50
N GLU A 593 -21.80 30.38 15.23
CA GLU A 593 -21.67 29.45 14.12
C GLU A 593 -20.20 29.02 13.94
N ILE A 594 -20.00 27.75 13.64
CA ILE A 594 -18.67 27.20 13.34
C ILE A 594 -18.55 27.04 11.83
N VAL A 595 -17.60 27.74 11.25
CA VAL A 595 -17.27 27.65 9.83
C VAL A 595 -15.86 27.09 9.66
N SER A 596 -15.62 26.29 8.62
CA SER A 596 -14.26 25.95 8.22
C SER A 596 -13.77 26.96 7.21
N THR A 597 -12.50 27.38 7.31
CA THR A 597 -11.86 28.27 6.32
C THR A 597 -11.27 27.49 5.14
N ARG A 598 -11.51 26.17 5.08
CA ARG A 598 -11.25 25.27 3.96
C ARG A 598 -12.48 24.37 3.76
N SER A 599 -12.74 23.86 2.56
CA SER A 599 -13.92 23.02 2.27
C SER A 599 -13.75 21.57 2.78
N TRP A 600 -13.60 21.38 4.09
CA TRP A 600 -13.44 20.07 4.73
C TRP A 600 -14.76 19.48 5.22
N ALA A 601 -14.88 18.14 5.18
CA ALA A 601 -16.15 17.45 5.33
C ALA A 601 -16.63 17.25 6.79
N HIS A 602 -15.80 17.44 7.81
CA HIS A 602 -16.10 17.05 9.20
C HIS A 602 -17.45 17.58 9.71
N LEU A 603 -17.72 18.88 9.56
CA LEU A 603 -18.99 19.47 10.02
C LEU A 603 -20.21 18.96 9.26
N LYS A 604 -20.08 18.59 7.98
CA LYS A 604 -21.19 18.01 7.23
C LYS A 604 -21.40 16.55 7.61
N ARG A 605 -20.32 15.76 7.77
CA ARG A 605 -20.37 14.37 8.23
C ARG A 605 -20.92 14.26 9.66
N LEU A 606 -20.54 15.16 10.56
CA LEU A 606 -21.10 15.27 11.91
C LEU A 606 -22.62 15.51 11.90
N LYS A 607 -23.10 16.42 11.02
CA LYS A 607 -24.54 16.74 10.85
C LYS A 607 -25.33 15.69 10.06
N MET A 608 -24.69 14.67 9.50
CA MET A 608 -25.37 13.57 8.80
C MET A 608 -25.93 12.50 9.74
N VAL A 609 -25.58 12.54 11.03
CA VAL A 609 -25.98 11.54 12.05
C VAL A 609 -26.45 12.27 13.32
N PRO A 610 -27.23 11.63 14.21
CA PRO A 610 -27.70 12.25 15.46
C PRO A 610 -26.59 12.33 16.52
N TYR A 611 -25.48 13.00 16.22
CA TYR A 611 -24.21 12.95 16.97
C TYR A 611 -24.30 13.37 18.45
N ASN A 612 -25.34 14.12 18.82
CA ASN A 612 -25.62 14.63 20.17
C ASN A 612 -26.82 13.94 20.84
N GLU A 613 -27.42 12.93 20.22
CA GLU A 613 -28.60 12.20 20.67
C GLU A 613 -28.35 10.68 20.67
N PRO A 614 -29.16 9.85 21.34
CA PRO A 614 -29.09 8.40 21.18
C PRO A 614 -29.28 8.02 19.71
N PRO A 615 -28.48 7.09 19.15
CA PRO A 615 -27.55 6.19 19.84
C PRO A 615 -26.10 6.71 19.97
N TYR A 616 -25.76 7.86 19.38
CA TYR A 616 -24.38 8.38 19.36
C TYR A 616 -23.90 8.91 20.72
N THR A 617 -24.81 9.19 21.66
CA THR A 617 -24.47 9.46 23.07
C THR A 617 -23.69 8.31 23.75
N LYS A 618 -23.63 7.11 23.14
CA LYS A 618 -22.72 6.04 23.58
C LYS A 618 -21.24 6.40 23.42
N TYR A 619 -20.89 7.36 22.56
CA TYR A 619 -19.52 7.79 22.31
C TYR A 619 -19.15 9.00 23.17
N PRO A 620 -18.20 8.86 24.13
CA PRO A 620 -17.75 9.98 24.94
C PRO A 620 -17.18 11.12 24.09
N HIS A 621 -17.42 12.35 24.53
CA HIS A 621 -16.88 13.58 23.94
C HIS A 621 -17.29 13.91 22.49
N LEU A 622 -18.25 13.20 21.90
CA LEU A 622 -18.75 13.52 20.56
C LEU A 622 -19.72 14.71 20.56
N ALA A 623 -20.61 14.80 21.55
CA ALA A 623 -21.61 15.87 21.63
C ALA A 623 -20.98 17.25 21.87
N ASP A 624 -19.97 17.33 22.74
CA ASP A 624 -19.24 18.56 23.10
C ASP A 624 -18.01 18.86 22.21
N ILE A 625 -17.76 18.08 21.14
CA ILE A 625 -16.61 18.32 20.25
C ILE A 625 -16.59 19.74 19.67
N LEU A 626 -17.78 20.31 19.41
CA LEU A 626 -17.98 21.66 18.88
C LEU A 626 -17.83 22.76 19.94
N GLU A 627 -17.66 22.42 21.22
CA GLU A 627 -17.44 23.36 22.33
C GLU A 627 -15.94 23.56 22.62
N ARG A 628 -15.08 22.65 22.13
CA ARG A 628 -13.63 22.69 22.31
C ARG A 628 -12.97 23.81 21.52
N ASP A 629 -11.80 24.27 21.99
CA ASP A 629 -10.97 25.27 21.31
C ASP A 629 -9.46 24.95 21.48
N PRO A 630 -8.72 24.65 20.39
CA PRO A 630 -9.20 24.49 19.03
C PRO A 630 -10.02 23.19 18.87
N ILE A 631 -11.00 23.21 17.98
CA ILE A 631 -11.97 22.10 17.75
C ILE A 631 -11.26 20.81 17.26
N VAL A 632 -10.18 20.96 16.51
CA VAL A 632 -9.46 19.88 15.79
C VAL A 632 -8.23 19.34 16.50
N ALA A 633 -7.89 19.87 17.69
CA ALA A 633 -6.83 19.30 18.51
C ALA A 633 -7.15 17.84 18.90
N PRO A 634 -6.12 17.03 19.22
CA PRO A 634 -6.25 15.61 19.58
C PRO A 634 -6.84 15.41 20.99
N TRP A 635 -7.94 16.08 21.33
CA TRP A 635 -8.57 16.06 22.66
C TRP A 635 -8.92 14.64 23.11
N HIS A 636 -8.58 14.31 24.36
CA HIS A 636 -8.82 13.03 25.00
C HIS A 636 -8.16 11.85 24.28
N CYS A 637 -7.10 12.08 23.49
CA CYS A 637 -6.26 10.97 23.03
C CYS A 637 -5.42 10.43 24.18
N VAL A 638 -5.18 9.12 24.17
CA VAL A 638 -4.48 8.41 25.25
C VAL A 638 -3.35 7.57 24.65
N VAL A 639 -2.14 7.69 25.20
CA VAL A 639 -1.01 6.79 24.91
C VAL A 639 -0.46 6.23 26.21
N SER A 640 -0.86 5.01 26.57
CA SER A 640 -0.46 4.43 27.86
C SER A 640 -0.20 2.92 27.84
N ARG A 641 0.66 2.44 28.74
CA ARG A 641 0.99 1.01 28.86
C ARG A 641 1.56 0.40 27.58
N ASN A 642 2.23 1.17 26.73
CA ASN A 642 2.92 0.61 25.57
C ASN A 642 4.37 0.25 25.90
N VAL A 643 4.96 -0.69 25.17
CA VAL A 643 6.37 -1.12 25.30
C VAL A 643 7.11 -0.70 24.04
N PHE A 644 8.24 0.00 24.17
CA PHE A 644 9.10 0.44 23.07
C PHE A 644 10.51 -0.12 23.23
N VAL A 645 11.04 -0.82 22.22
CA VAL A 645 12.38 -1.44 22.24
C VAL A 645 13.06 -1.32 20.87
N GLY A 646 14.38 -1.07 20.84
CA GLY A 646 15.23 -1.11 19.62
C GLY A 646 15.02 0.01 18.60
N GLY A 647 13.78 0.53 18.51
CA GLY A 647 13.37 1.66 17.69
C GLY A 647 13.86 3.03 18.18
N LEU A 648 13.57 4.06 17.40
CA LEU A 648 13.68 5.44 17.89
C LEU A 648 12.47 5.72 18.79
N GLN A 649 12.74 5.85 20.09
CA GLN A 649 11.73 6.16 21.10
C GLN A 649 11.24 7.58 20.89
N LEU A 650 10.08 7.72 20.26
CA LEU A 650 9.49 9.03 20.03
C LEU A 650 7.97 8.98 20.21
N LEU A 651 7.53 9.69 21.25
CA LEU A 651 6.17 10.13 21.50
C LEU A 651 6.07 11.59 20.98
N SER A 652 6.15 11.77 19.66
CA SER A 652 6.29 13.12 19.08
C SER A 652 4.96 13.88 19.11
N GLY A 653 4.87 14.89 19.97
CA GLY A 653 3.73 15.81 20.08
C GLY A 653 3.98 17.12 19.33
N HIS A 654 3.80 17.17 18.01
CA HIS A 654 4.01 18.41 17.25
C HIS A 654 2.91 19.44 17.53
N GLY A 655 3.20 20.44 18.36
CA GLY A 655 2.24 21.48 18.75
C GLY A 655 1.17 21.02 19.75
N VAL A 656 1.26 19.78 20.25
CA VAL A 656 0.28 19.19 21.17
C VAL A 656 0.47 19.74 22.58
N LYS A 657 -0.62 20.17 23.21
CA LYS A 657 -0.61 20.64 24.61
C LYS A 657 -0.95 19.52 25.59
N LYS A 658 -0.41 19.62 26.81
CA LYS A 658 -0.57 18.59 27.86
C LYS A 658 -2.02 18.37 28.27
N GLU A 659 -2.86 19.40 28.22
CA GLU A 659 -4.29 19.30 28.53
C GLU A 659 -5.15 18.64 27.43
N TRP A 660 -4.57 18.33 26.26
CA TRP A 660 -5.27 17.66 25.17
C TRP A 660 -5.16 16.14 25.23
N THR A 661 -4.06 15.59 25.78
CA THR A 661 -3.72 14.17 25.66
C THR A 661 -3.15 13.60 26.95
N THR A 662 -3.54 12.37 27.29
CA THR A 662 -2.90 11.61 28.39
C THR A 662 -1.78 10.75 27.83
N ILE A 663 -0.56 10.92 28.34
CA ILE A 663 0.62 10.12 27.99
C ILE A 663 1.28 9.68 29.30
N GLU A 664 1.18 8.40 29.64
CA GLU A 664 1.56 7.86 30.96
C GLU A 664 1.87 6.35 30.91
N ASP A 665 2.55 5.82 31.92
CA ASP A 665 2.77 4.37 32.12
C ASP A 665 3.32 3.58 30.92
N ASN A 666 4.10 4.20 30.03
CA ASN A 666 4.77 3.50 28.93
C ASN A 666 6.15 2.97 29.39
N TRP A 667 6.58 1.83 28.84
CA TRP A 667 7.92 1.28 29.00
C TRP A 667 8.78 1.66 27.79
N ASP A 668 9.81 2.46 28.01
CA ASP A 668 10.79 2.88 27.02
C ASP A 668 12.24 2.56 27.44
N GLU A 669 12.54 2.39 28.74
CA GLU A 669 13.91 2.11 29.20
C GLU A 669 14.11 0.68 29.75
N GLY A 670 15.15 -0.02 29.25
CA GLY A 670 15.60 -1.34 29.74
C GLY A 670 14.95 -2.57 29.10
N ASP A 671 15.39 -3.78 29.49
CA ASP A 671 14.81 -5.04 29.02
C ASP A 671 13.35 -5.18 29.53
N PRO A 672 12.33 -5.20 28.65
CA PRO A 672 10.96 -5.47 29.08
C PRO A 672 10.78 -6.94 29.49
N GLY A 673 11.71 -7.83 29.17
CA GLY A 673 11.68 -9.24 29.49
C GLY A 673 10.90 -10.07 28.48
N PHE A 674 11.27 -10.00 27.20
CA PHE A 674 10.74 -10.90 26.16
C PHE A 674 11.19 -12.36 26.37
N VAL A 675 10.47 -13.32 25.76
CA VAL A 675 10.79 -14.76 25.84
C VAL A 675 11.97 -15.12 24.91
N ASP A 676 11.88 -14.82 23.60
CA ASP A 676 12.96 -15.11 22.64
C ASP A 676 12.85 -14.19 21.39
N VAL A 677 13.52 -13.03 21.44
CA VAL A 677 13.52 -12.03 20.35
C VAL A 677 14.11 -12.59 19.06
N GLU A 678 15.17 -13.41 19.14
CA GLU A 678 15.87 -14.00 17.99
C GLU A 678 15.00 -15.01 17.22
N ARG A 679 13.95 -15.54 17.86
CA ARG A 679 12.93 -16.39 17.25
C ARG A 679 11.60 -15.67 16.96
N GLY A 680 11.52 -14.36 17.20
CA GLY A 680 10.29 -13.58 17.03
C GLY A 680 9.24 -13.82 18.12
N ASP A 681 9.62 -14.39 19.26
CA ASP A 681 8.72 -14.63 20.40
C ASP A 681 8.70 -13.42 21.34
N PHE A 682 7.88 -12.44 20.97
CA PHE A 682 7.69 -11.18 21.67
C PHE A 682 6.73 -11.27 22.88
N ARG A 683 6.41 -12.48 23.34
CA ARG A 683 5.69 -12.66 24.61
C ARG A 683 6.58 -12.18 25.76
N LEU A 684 5.97 -11.61 26.80
CA LEU A 684 6.67 -11.21 28.02
C LEU A 684 6.75 -12.41 28.99
N ARG A 685 7.89 -12.57 29.65
CA ARG A 685 8.12 -13.57 30.71
C ARG A 685 7.23 -13.28 31.94
N GLU A 686 6.92 -14.28 32.73
CA GLU A 686 6.08 -14.12 33.95
C GLU A 686 6.69 -13.13 34.97
N ASP A 687 8.01 -13.00 35.00
CA ASP A 687 8.77 -12.10 35.87
C ASP A 687 9.01 -10.69 35.28
N SER A 688 8.47 -10.41 34.09
CA SER A 688 8.67 -9.14 33.38
C SER A 688 8.34 -7.91 34.25
N PRO A 689 9.22 -6.88 34.27
CA PRO A 689 8.96 -5.65 35.00
C PRO A 689 7.76 -4.86 34.44
N VAL A 690 7.42 -5.05 33.16
CA VAL A 690 6.33 -4.37 32.44
C VAL A 690 4.96 -4.65 33.08
N TRP A 691 4.77 -5.81 33.72
CA TRP A 691 3.52 -6.13 34.44
C TRP A 691 3.16 -5.10 35.53
N LYS A 692 4.16 -4.41 36.10
CA LYS A 692 3.97 -3.37 37.14
C LYS A 692 3.29 -2.11 36.59
N LEU A 693 3.37 -1.87 35.28
CA LEU A 693 2.64 -0.80 34.58
C LEU A 693 1.15 -1.13 34.39
N GLY A 694 0.71 -2.32 34.80
CA GLY A 694 -0.66 -2.81 34.57
C GLY A 694 -0.91 -3.36 33.17
N PHE A 695 0.15 -3.57 32.37
CA PHE A 695 0.12 -4.20 31.05
C PHE A 695 -0.64 -5.54 31.08
N LYS A 696 -1.37 -5.84 30.00
CA LYS A 696 -2.19 -7.05 29.83
C LYS A 696 -1.55 -8.00 28.81
N PRO A 697 -1.52 -9.32 29.07
CA PRO A 697 -0.94 -10.28 28.13
C PRO A 697 -1.58 -10.20 26.74
N ILE A 698 -0.74 -10.09 25.70
CA ILE A 698 -1.18 -10.22 24.31
C ILE A 698 -1.28 -11.71 23.97
N PRO A 699 -2.40 -12.20 23.41
CA PRO A 699 -2.59 -13.59 22.99
C PRO A 699 -1.83 -13.90 21.68
N PHE A 700 -0.52 -13.67 21.65
CA PHE A 700 0.34 -13.69 20.45
C PHE A 700 0.24 -15.00 19.65
N ALA A 701 0.17 -16.15 20.33
CA ALA A 701 0.04 -17.47 19.71
C ALA A 701 -1.33 -17.75 19.03
N LYS A 702 -2.25 -16.77 18.98
CA LYS A 702 -3.52 -16.82 18.24
C LYS A 702 -3.56 -15.90 17.02
N ILE A 703 -2.50 -15.13 16.78
CA ILE A 703 -2.43 -14.19 15.66
C ILE A 703 -2.08 -14.95 14.38
N GLY A 704 -2.62 -14.51 13.25
CA GLY A 704 -2.46 -15.14 11.95
C GLY A 704 -3.53 -16.19 11.65
N LEU A 705 -3.26 -16.99 10.61
CA LEU A 705 -4.12 -18.06 10.13
C LEU A 705 -4.16 -19.24 11.11
N TYR A 706 -5.23 -20.04 11.04
CA TYR A 706 -5.36 -21.28 11.80
C TYR A 706 -5.97 -22.42 10.96
N GLU A 707 -5.66 -23.65 11.36
CA GLU A 707 -6.18 -24.87 10.73
C GLU A 707 -7.70 -24.97 10.91
N ASP A 708 -8.43 -25.05 9.79
CA ASP A 708 -9.88 -25.12 9.79
C ASP A 708 -10.37 -25.75 8.47
N GLU A 709 -11.43 -26.55 8.50
CA GLU A 709 -12.02 -27.17 7.30
C GLU A 709 -12.56 -26.16 6.26
N SER A 710 -12.76 -24.91 6.67
CA SER A 710 -13.15 -23.80 5.80
C SER A 710 -12.01 -23.19 4.97
N ARG A 711 -10.75 -23.58 5.22
CA ARG A 711 -9.57 -23.13 4.48
C ARG A 711 -9.54 -23.68 3.04
N ALA A 712 -9.10 -22.86 2.08
CA ALA A 712 -8.81 -23.28 0.71
C ALA A 712 -7.53 -24.14 0.65
N SER A 713 -6.54 -23.79 1.47
CA SER A 713 -5.29 -24.53 1.63
C SER A 713 -4.81 -24.55 3.08
N TRP A 714 -4.17 -25.66 3.46
CA TRP A 714 -3.45 -25.82 4.72
C TRP A 714 -2.32 -26.86 4.61
N PRO A 715 -1.15 -26.66 5.24
CA PRO A 715 -0.67 -25.38 5.78
C PRO A 715 -0.42 -24.38 4.66
N VAL A 716 -0.65 -23.09 4.93
CA VAL A 716 -0.39 -22.02 3.97
C VAL A 716 1.12 -21.84 3.78
N LYS A 717 1.54 -21.74 2.52
CA LYS A 717 2.93 -21.50 2.12
C LYS A 717 3.11 -20.03 1.73
N ALA A 718 3.16 -19.16 2.73
CA ALA A 718 3.49 -17.76 2.54
C ALA A 718 5.00 -17.53 2.58
N GLU A 719 5.52 -16.64 1.73
CA GLU A 719 6.91 -16.24 1.77
C GLU A 719 7.16 -15.37 3.01
N SER A 720 8.05 -15.82 3.89
CA SER A 720 8.37 -15.12 5.13
C SER A 720 9.54 -14.14 4.94
N PRO A 721 9.54 -12.97 5.61
CA PRO A 721 10.68 -12.07 5.57
C PRO A 721 12.00 -12.72 6.02
N PRO A 722 13.13 -12.43 5.34
CA PRO A 722 14.46 -12.89 5.77
C PRO A 722 14.79 -12.42 7.19
N LYS A 723 15.53 -13.23 7.96
CA LYS A 723 15.87 -12.92 9.37
C LYS A 723 16.71 -11.65 9.50
N GLU A 724 17.49 -11.35 8.47
CA GLU A 724 18.36 -10.20 8.31
C GLU A 724 17.64 -8.98 7.69
N TRP A 725 16.37 -9.09 7.30
CA TRP A 725 15.63 -7.99 6.68
C TRP A 725 15.50 -6.82 7.64
N LYS A 726 15.82 -5.61 7.18
CA LYS A 726 15.76 -4.37 7.96
C LYS A 726 15.03 -3.28 7.19
N PRO A 727 14.17 -2.48 7.85
CA PRO A 727 13.58 -1.30 7.25
C PRO A 727 14.70 -0.27 6.99
N ARG A 728 14.54 0.58 5.96
CA ARG A 728 15.57 1.51 5.49
C ARG A 728 16.20 2.37 6.60
N TRP A 729 15.44 2.77 7.61
CA TRP A 729 15.95 3.59 8.70
C TRP A 729 16.99 2.85 9.57
N MET A 730 16.84 1.53 9.78
CA MET A 730 17.84 0.73 10.50
C MET A 730 19.13 0.58 9.67
N VAL A 731 19.00 0.36 8.36
CA VAL A 731 20.15 0.30 7.45
C VAL A 731 20.91 1.63 7.44
N LEU A 732 20.20 2.76 7.42
CA LEU A 732 20.81 4.09 7.53
C LEU A 732 21.48 4.30 8.89
N LYS A 733 20.83 3.90 9.99
CA LYS A 733 21.41 4.00 11.34
C LYS A 733 22.68 3.14 11.49
N GLU A 734 22.70 1.93 10.94
CA GLU A 734 23.89 1.07 10.94
C GLU A 734 25.02 1.64 10.07
N GLN A 735 24.68 2.34 8.98
CA GLN A 735 25.64 3.10 8.18
C GLN A 735 26.20 4.30 8.95
N GLU A 736 25.34 5.06 9.66
CA GLU A 736 25.72 6.17 10.54
C GLU A 736 26.64 5.71 11.69
N GLU A 737 26.32 4.60 12.36
CA GLU A 737 27.14 3.99 13.42
C GLU A 737 28.49 3.45 12.90
N GLN A 738 28.58 3.11 11.61
CA GLN A 738 29.82 2.70 10.93
C GLN A 738 30.62 3.89 10.37
N MET A 739 30.05 5.09 10.26
CA MET A 739 30.82 6.29 9.91
C MET A 739 31.76 6.61 11.06
N VAL A 740 33.07 6.54 10.81
CA VAL A 740 34.06 6.77 11.86
C VAL A 740 34.08 8.24 12.24
N SER A 741 33.44 8.57 13.37
CA SER A 741 33.50 9.87 14.02
C SER A 741 34.85 10.11 14.69
N GLY A 742 35.93 10.07 13.90
CA GLY A 742 37.11 10.82 14.23
C GLY A 742 36.74 12.30 14.38
N GLU A 743 37.51 13.05 15.18
CA GLU A 743 37.44 14.50 15.15
C GLU A 743 37.82 14.97 13.74
N LEU A 744 36.83 15.21 12.88
CA LEU A 744 37.05 15.82 11.57
C LEU A 744 37.78 17.15 11.81
N PRO A 745 38.94 17.38 11.16
CA PRO A 745 39.85 18.42 11.60
C PRO A 745 39.25 19.84 11.62
N VAL A 746 39.31 20.44 12.81
CA VAL A 746 39.02 21.84 13.22
C VAL A 746 39.73 22.95 12.44
N PHE A 747 39.60 23.05 11.11
CA PHE A 747 40.24 24.13 10.34
C PHE A 747 39.63 25.51 10.64
N LYS A 748 40.49 26.48 10.99
CA LYS A 748 40.11 27.88 11.17
C LYS A 748 40.37 28.67 9.89
N VAL A 749 39.28 29.14 9.27
CA VAL A 749 39.32 30.05 8.12
C VAL A 749 40.01 31.36 8.50
N LYS A 750 40.99 31.80 7.70
CA LYS A 750 41.68 33.09 7.87
C LYS A 750 41.10 34.18 6.97
N ARG A 751 41.44 35.44 7.23
CA ARG A 751 41.16 36.54 6.28
C ARG A 751 42.22 36.58 5.19
N ALA A 752 41.79 36.75 3.94
CA ALA A 752 42.67 36.89 2.80
C ALA A 752 43.55 38.15 2.88
N GLY A 753 44.82 38.02 2.50
CA GLY A 753 45.79 39.12 2.49
C GLY A 753 45.67 40.06 1.28
N GLY A 754 44.88 39.68 0.28
CA GLY A 754 44.61 40.42 -0.95
C GLY A 754 43.37 39.84 -1.65
N ARG A 755 43.15 40.24 -2.90
CA ARG A 755 42.14 39.58 -3.75
C ARG A 755 42.73 38.28 -4.30
N ILE A 756 42.00 37.18 -4.14
CA ILE A 756 42.25 35.90 -4.80
C ILE A 756 41.56 35.90 -6.17
N GLU A 757 42.26 35.44 -7.20
CA GLU A 757 41.76 35.22 -8.56
C GLU A 757 41.23 33.78 -8.71
N ILE A 758 40.19 33.59 -9.51
CA ILE A 758 39.56 32.29 -9.74
C ILE A 758 39.95 31.83 -11.15
N ASP A 759 41.16 31.30 -11.29
CA ASP A 759 41.78 30.92 -12.58
C ASP A 759 42.16 29.44 -12.69
N GLY A 760 41.93 28.66 -11.63
CA GLY A 760 42.26 27.23 -11.54
C GLY A 760 43.70 26.94 -11.11
N VAL A 761 44.51 27.96 -10.78
CA VAL A 761 45.93 27.83 -10.40
C VAL A 761 46.13 28.21 -8.94
N VAL A 762 46.39 27.23 -8.07
CA VAL A 762 46.65 27.50 -6.65
C VAL A 762 48.08 28.02 -6.46
N ASN A 763 48.27 29.34 -6.49
CA ASN A 763 49.55 29.98 -6.23
C ASN A 763 49.79 30.22 -4.73
N THR A 764 50.91 29.74 -4.20
CA THR A 764 51.28 29.97 -2.79
C THR A 764 51.55 31.44 -2.45
N GLU A 765 51.93 32.30 -3.39
CA GLU A 765 52.13 33.74 -3.12
C GLU A 765 50.80 34.50 -2.98
N GLU A 766 49.74 33.99 -3.57
CA GLU A 766 48.40 34.56 -3.55
C GLU A 766 47.63 34.15 -2.28
N TRP A 767 47.66 32.85 -1.98
CA TRP A 767 47.02 32.26 -0.79
C TRP A 767 47.92 32.32 0.46
N THR A 768 49.17 32.80 0.34
CA THR A 768 50.10 33.05 1.46
C THR A 768 51.10 34.16 1.09
N PRO A 769 50.65 35.44 1.02
CA PRO A 769 51.51 36.55 0.63
C PRO A 769 52.64 36.80 1.63
N LEU A 770 53.88 36.65 1.16
CA LEU A 770 55.09 37.03 1.89
C LEU A 770 55.23 38.57 1.88
N GLU A 771 55.31 39.16 3.08
CA GLU A 771 55.68 40.57 3.36
C GLU A 771 55.09 41.67 2.44
N ILE A 772 53.91 42.20 2.79
CA ILE A 772 53.36 43.41 2.13
C ILE A 772 53.38 44.66 3.03
N THR A 773 53.48 44.55 4.36
CA THR A 773 53.34 45.72 5.28
C THR A 773 54.34 45.82 6.45
N GLY A 774 55.31 44.90 6.57
CA GLY A 774 56.30 44.95 7.65
C GLY A 774 55.84 44.40 9.01
N GLU A 775 54.62 43.85 9.10
CA GLU A 775 54.25 42.89 10.15
C GLU A 775 54.28 41.46 9.60
N ILE A 776 54.82 40.53 10.38
CA ILE A 776 54.87 39.11 10.01
C ILE A 776 53.48 38.51 10.19
N MET A 777 52.73 38.40 9.08
CA MET A 777 51.54 37.56 9.02
C MET A 777 51.96 36.08 9.15
N PRO A 778 51.43 35.31 10.11
CA PRO A 778 51.79 33.90 10.24
C PRO A 778 51.23 33.10 9.06
N THR A 779 52.12 32.35 8.40
CA THR A 779 51.88 31.49 7.22
C THR A 779 50.61 30.65 7.35
N HIS A 780 49.89 30.44 6.24
CA HIS A 780 48.69 29.60 6.21
C HIS A 780 49.10 28.13 6.01
N ASP A 781 48.83 27.30 7.01
CA ASP A 781 48.94 25.84 6.86
C ASP A 781 47.65 25.33 6.18
N PRO A 782 47.72 24.73 4.98
CA PRO A 782 46.53 24.27 4.29
C PRO A 782 45.88 23.06 4.98
N ALA A 783 44.61 22.86 4.72
CA ALA A 783 43.82 21.74 5.20
C ALA A 783 44.24 20.44 4.49
N HIS A 784 45.04 19.62 5.17
CA HIS A 784 45.42 18.29 4.69
C HIS A 784 44.30 17.26 4.93
N LEU A 785 43.48 17.03 3.90
CA LEU A 785 42.36 16.10 3.87
C LEU A 785 42.86 14.68 3.59
N GLN A 786 43.57 14.13 4.57
CA GLN A 786 44.26 12.84 4.44
C GLN A 786 43.46 11.62 4.92
N TRP A 787 42.21 11.79 5.35
CA TRP A 787 41.39 10.72 5.94
C TRP A 787 40.14 10.44 5.09
N GLY A 788 39.84 9.17 4.86
CA GLY A 788 38.62 8.71 4.19
C GLY A 788 37.42 8.64 5.13
N THR A 789 36.23 8.39 4.59
CA THR A 789 34.98 8.22 5.36
C THR A 789 35.00 7.00 6.29
N ASP A 790 35.94 6.07 6.08
CA ASP A 790 36.22 4.91 6.94
C ASP A 790 37.28 5.19 8.02
N GLY A 791 37.69 6.45 8.18
CA GLY A 791 38.72 6.89 9.13
C GLY A 791 40.15 6.46 8.79
N LYS A 792 40.40 5.79 7.65
CA LYS A 792 41.75 5.39 7.24
C LYS A 792 42.44 6.49 6.45
N LYS A 793 43.77 6.47 6.42
CA LYS A 793 44.54 7.42 5.61
C LYS A 793 44.36 7.07 4.12
N VAL A 794 43.91 8.04 3.32
CA VAL A 794 43.76 7.84 1.86
C VAL A 794 45.12 7.77 1.18
N GLN A 795 45.20 7.02 0.08
CA GLN A 795 46.43 6.87 -0.71
C GLN A 795 46.86 8.19 -1.38
N TYR A 796 45.88 8.97 -1.84
CA TYR A 796 46.07 10.27 -2.46
C TYR A 796 45.30 11.30 -1.61
N PRO A 797 45.97 12.02 -0.69
CA PRO A 797 45.32 12.99 0.18
C PRO A 797 45.09 14.30 -0.57
N SER A 798 43.93 14.92 -0.36
CA SER A 798 43.67 16.26 -0.88
C SER A 798 44.29 17.32 0.02
N VAL A 799 44.63 18.47 -0.56
CA VAL A 799 45.08 19.67 0.17
C VAL A 799 44.12 20.80 -0.19
N ALA A 800 43.56 21.48 0.80
CA ALA A 800 42.61 22.57 0.59
C ALA A 800 43.03 23.86 1.27
N TRP A 801 42.69 25.00 0.67
CA TRP A 801 42.86 26.33 1.25
C TRP A 801 41.49 26.95 1.47
N ILE A 802 41.30 27.66 2.59
CA ILE A 802 40.00 28.24 2.95
C ILE A 802 40.22 29.63 3.58
N GLU A 803 39.78 30.68 2.89
CA GLU A 803 39.91 32.08 3.34
C GLU A 803 38.62 32.89 3.12
N VAL A 804 38.53 34.06 3.75
CA VAL A 804 37.40 35.01 3.61
C VAL A 804 37.89 36.45 3.46
N ASP A 805 37.12 37.29 2.78
CA ASP A 805 37.24 38.74 2.92
C ASP A 805 35.98 39.36 3.58
N ASN A 806 35.46 40.48 3.08
CA ASN A 806 34.19 41.05 3.56
C ASN A 806 32.98 40.60 2.72
N ASP A 807 33.23 40.11 1.50
CA ASP A 807 32.25 39.92 0.44
C ASP A 807 32.25 38.45 -0.07
N HIS A 808 33.37 37.72 0.07
CA HIS A 808 33.59 36.39 -0.50
C HIS A 808 34.11 35.35 0.53
N PHE A 809 33.84 34.08 0.22
CA PHE A 809 34.40 32.88 0.86
C PHE A 809 35.16 32.09 -0.20
N TYR A 810 36.46 31.96 -0.04
CA TYR A 810 37.38 31.36 -1.00
C TYR A 810 37.72 29.95 -0.59
N VAL A 811 37.62 29.01 -1.54
CA VAL A 811 38.06 27.62 -1.35
C VAL A 811 38.82 27.15 -2.58
N ALA A 812 40.01 26.59 -2.37
CA ALA A 812 40.78 25.91 -3.41
C ALA A 812 41.13 24.49 -2.97
N PHE A 813 41.25 23.58 -3.93
CA PHE A 813 41.62 22.18 -3.71
C PHE A 813 42.70 21.75 -4.68
N VAL A 814 43.74 21.10 -4.17
CA VAL A 814 44.71 20.32 -4.93
C VAL A 814 44.47 18.85 -4.58
N ASN A 815 44.08 18.07 -5.58
CA ASN A 815 43.80 16.64 -5.45
C ASN A 815 44.85 15.86 -6.23
N ASP A 816 45.69 15.09 -5.53
CA ASP A 816 46.49 14.06 -6.18
C ASP A 816 45.55 12.98 -6.74
N VAL A 817 45.80 12.53 -7.97
CA VAL A 817 45.03 11.48 -8.64
C VAL A 817 45.95 10.32 -9.06
N ASP A 818 45.37 9.13 -9.21
CA ASP A 818 46.08 7.95 -9.70
C ASP A 818 46.53 8.17 -11.16
N PRO A 819 47.84 8.31 -11.45
CA PRO A 819 48.32 8.62 -12.80
C PRO A 819 48.06 7.49 -13.80
N ALA A 820 47.74 6.27 -13.34
CA ALA A 820 47.34 5.16 -14.21
C ALA A 820 45.85 5.21 -14.61
N LYS A 821 45.03 5.98 -13.90
CA LYS A 821 43.60 6.19 -14.19
C LYS A 821 43.32 7.53 -14.85
N GLY A 822 44.14 8.54 -14.52
CA GLY A 822 43.94 9.91 -14.99
C GLY A 822 42.72 10.57 -14.34
N VAL A 823 42.25 11.66 -14.96
CA VAL A 823 41.03 12.38 -14.57
C VAL A 823 39.94 12.08 -15.59
N THR A 824 38.77 11.67 -15.10
CA THR A 824 37.57 11.43 -15.90
C THR A 824 36.78 12.72 -16.05
N GLY A 825 36.67 13.20 -17.30
CA GLY A 825 35.83 14.36 -17.63
C GLY A 825 34.35 13.98 -17.70
N GLY A 826 33.48 14.81 -17.12
CA GLY A 826 32.04 14.60 -17.12
C GLY A 826 31.34 15.51 -16.11
N ARG A 827 30.04 15.26 -15.88
CA ARG A 827 29.15 16.10 -15.05
C ARG A 827 28.13 15.27 -14.25
N ARG A 828 28.49 14.02 -13.91
CA ARG A 828 27.64 13.10 -13.16
C ARG A 828 28.24 12.86 -11.78
N TRP A 829 27.61 13.48 -10.78
CA TRP A 829 27.98 13.32 -9.38
C TRP A 829 28.11 11.84 -8.99
N GLY A 830 29.19 11.50 -8.28
CA GLY A 830 29.50 10.12 -7.85
C GLY A 830 29.92 9.16 -8.98
N THR A 831 30.14 9.65 -10.21
CA THR A 831 30.65 8.84 -11.33
C THR A 831 31.85 9.49 -12.03
N ASP A 832 31.75 10.79 -12.32
CA ASP A 832 32.81 11.57 -12.98
C ASP A 832 33.60 12.36 -11.92
N ASP A 833 34.88 12.69 -12.18
CA ASP A 833 35.73 13.37 -11.19
C ASP A 833 35.26 14.81 -10.90
N ALA A 834 35.07 15.09 -9.61
CA ALA A 834 34.49 16.32 -9.10
C ALA A 834 34.89 16.57 -7.63
N VAL A 835 34.73 17.82 -7.17
CA VAL A 835 34.87 18.23 -5.77
C VAL A 835 33.53 18.72 -5.24
N GLU A 836 33.20 18.36 -4.00
CA GLU A 836 31.99 18.84 -3.31
C GLU A 836 32.33 19.64 -2.06
N ILE A 837 31.63 20.78 -1.90
CA ILE A 837 31.68 21.63 -0.71
C ILE A 837 30.28 21.63 -0.08
N ALA A 838 30.21 21.20 1.17
CA ALA A 838 29.00 21.21 1.98
C ALA A 838 29.07 22.35 3.02
N LEU A 839 28.11 23.28 2.98
CA LEU A 839 28.08 24.50 3.80
C LEU A 839 26.80 24.55 4.65
N ALA A 840 26.93 24.93 5.93
CA ALA A 840 25.81 25.21 6.80
C ALA A 840 26.09 26.45 7.67
N VAL A 841 25.07 27.27 7.92
CA VAL A 841 25.14 28.36 8.91
C VAL A 841 24.92 27.75 10.29
N VAL A 842 25.77 28.08 11.26
CA VAL A 842 25.66 27.57 12.64
C VAL A 842 25.11 28.68 13.55
N GLU A 843 23.97 28.43 14.17
CA GLU A 843 23.33 29.33 15.15
C GLU A 843 23.15 28.57 16.47
N ASP A 844 23.48 29.20 17.60
CA ASP A 844 23.42 28.60 18.96
C ASP A 844 24.05 27.19 19.07
N GLY A 845 25.14 26.95 18.34
CA GLY A 845 25.86 25.67 18.31
C GLY A 845 25.17 24.57 17.50
N LYS A 846 24.14 24.89 16.72
CA LYS A 846 23.44 23.95 15.82
C LYS A 846 23.64 24.36 14.37
N ALA A 847 24.06 23.41 13.54
CA ALA A 847 24.09 23.61 12.09
C ALA A 847 22.66 23.67 11.53
N GLY A 848 22.40 24.68 10.71
CA GLY A 848 21.20 24.76 9.87
C GLY A 848 21.27 23.81 8.67
N PRO A 849 20.31 23.90 7.74
CA PRO A 849 20.27 23.07 6.53
C PRO A 849 21.54 23.20 5.68
N ILE A 850 22.02 22.07 5.14
CA ILE A 850 23.26 22.01 4.37
C ILE A 850 22.99 22.38 2.90
N MET A 851 23.79 23.30 2.39
CA MET A 851 23.87 23.74 0.99
C MET A 851 25.08 23.05 0.36
N ILE A 852 24.89 22.48 -0.84
CA ILE A 852 25.91 21.64 -1.48
C ILE A 852 26.30 22.27 -2.82
N LEU A 853 27.60 22.33 -3.08
CA LEU A 853 28.23 22.99 -4.22
C LEU A 853 29.21 21.98 -4.86
N GLN A 854 29.09 21.69 -6.15
CA GLN A 854 29.81 20.61 -6.84
C GLN A 854 30.56 21.16 -8.07
N GLY A 855 31.88 21.15 -8.04
CA GLY A 855 32.75 21.59 -9.14
C GLY A 855 33.31 20.40 -9.92
N TYR A 856 33.24 20.46 -11.25
CA TYR A 856 33.70 19.41 -12.17
C TYR A 856 34.96 19.83 -12.93
N THR A 857 35.65 18.83 -13.48
CA THR A 857 36.97 18.97 -14.12
C THR A 857 36.96 19.64 -15.49
N ASP A 858 35.79 20.00 -16.03
CA ASP A 858 35.61 20.78 -17.26
C ASP A 858 35.22 22.25 -17.00
N GLY A 859 35.39 22.73 -15.76
CA GLY A 859 34.97 24.07 -15.32
C GLY A 859 33.47 24.21 -15.10
N HIS A 860 32.69 23.13 -15.19
CA HIS A 860 31.26 23.15 -14.85
C HIS A 860 31.04 23.13 -13.33
N PHE A 861 29.94 23.75 -12.91
CA PHE A 861 29.56 23.86 -11.51
C PHE A 861 28.05 23.60 -11.35
N ASP A 862 27.69 22.77 -10.37
CA ASP A 862 26.32 22.50 -9.94
C ASP A 862 26.09 22.86 -8.47
N SER A 863 24.85 23.13 -8.10
CA SER A 863 24.45 23.31 -6.69
C SER A 863 23.23 22.45 -6.35
N ALA A 864 23.26 21.83 -5.17
CA ALA A 864 22.29 20.81 -4.78
C ALA A 864 21.69 21.05 -3.38
N GLY A 865 20.39 20.77 -3.25
CA GLY A 865 19.63 20.92 -2.01
C GLY A 865 19.38 19.62 -1.26
N HIS A 866 20.08 18.53 -1.61
CA HIS A 866 19.86 17.23 -0.98
C HIS A 866 20.38 17.18 0.48
N GLY A 867 21.24 18.13 0.88
CA GLY A 867 21.59 18.42 2.28
C GLY A 867 20.48 19.13 3.11
N GLY A 868 19.27 19.28 2.54
CA GLY A 868 18.10 19.80 3.23
C GLY A 868 17.86 21.31 3.08
N ALA A 869 18.80 22.07 2.49
CA ALA A 869 18.60 23.49 2.23
C ALA A 869 17.47 23.75 1.20
N PRO A 870 16.61 24.76 1.42
CA PRO A 870 15.57 25.10 0.45
C PRO A 870 16.16 25.48 -0.91
N ARG A 871 15.61 24.95 -2.02
CA ARG A 871 16.13 25.19 -3.39
C ARG A 871 16.39 26.68 -3.71
N ARG A 872 15.52 27.60 -3.28
CA ARG A 872 15.71 29.07 -3.43
C ARG A 872 16.94 29.66 -2.73
N VAL A 873 17.50 28.96 -1.73
CA VAL A 873 18.71 29.35 -0.99
C VAL A 873 19.91 28.78 -1.73
N VAL A 874 19.86 27.49 -2.09
CA VAL A 874 20.88 26.81 -2.89
C VAL A 874 21.11 27.52 -4.23
N GLU A 875 20.06 27.81 -4.98
CA GLU A 875 20.12 28.55 -6.25
C GLU A 875 20.69 29.97 -6.08
N ARG A 876 20.45 30.62 -4.93
CA ARG A 876 20.97 31.96 -4.64
C ARG A 876 22.45 31.93 -4.25
N VAL A 877 22.88 30.91 -3.53
CA VAL A 877 24.30 30.70 -3.23
C VAL A 877 25.05 30.36 -4.52
N GLY A 878 24.53 29.43 -5.33
CA GLY A 878 25.12 29.07 -6.63
C GLY A 878 25.22 30.23 -7.62
N GLN A 879 24.33 31.24 -7.54
CA GLN A 879 24.43 32.47 -8.34
C GLN A 879 25.62 33.38 -7.98
N GLY A 880 26.24 33.18 -6.81
CA GLY A 880 27.42 33.93 -6.35
C GLY A 880 28.71 33.11 -6.36
N VAL A 881 28.73 31.94 -7.00
CA VAL A 881 29.93 31.11 -7.13
C VAL A 881 30.66 31.47 -8.42
N GLU A 882 31.92 31.89 -8.27
CA GLU A 882 32.92 31.85 -9.34
C GLU A 882 33.71 30.54 -9.18
N TYR A 883 33.96 29.82 -10.28
CA TYR A 883 34.65 28.52 -10.28
C TYR A 883 35.48 28.38 -11.58
N ALA A 884 36.61 27.70 -11.49
CA ALA A 884 37.60 27.49 -12.56
C ALA A 884 38.22 26.09 -12.44
#